data_AF-A0A3N2RPM5-F1
#
_entry.id   AF-A0A3N2RPM5-F1
#
_cell.length_a   1.000
_cell.length_b   1.000
_cell.length_c   1.000
_cell.angle_alpha   90.00
_cell.angle_beta   90.00
_cell.angle_gamma   90.00
#
_symmetry.space_group_name_H-M   'P 1'
#
loop_
_entity.id
_entity.type
_entity.pdbx_description
1 polymer ?
#
loop_
_entity_poly.entity_id
_entity_poly.type
_entity_poly.pdbx_seq_one_letter_code
_entity_poly.pdbx_strand_id
1 'polypeptide(L)'
;MSEETKVVGINIRREATSDSDKLGILPRGARVEVGERSPNGKWARIATLLEGAIAPAVKDGAVDPAAGTGWIFLAELEAEPGDPLAFDSIVVLEKPAPIAAGTLIGYVGEYQQYYDAQPTAKRGWRPLLHLEVFGGEDVPAFIADSRRYAATLPEGSGSLFVVDAGAKMVYPSKPQLTLGAGEHVAEAAGSSKEGRWAKVTRVRLELHEREALGAFNSQTKSYAKGGVWTGWFVGAKDTDRTRNEAEAKKKKYTRREVRVPFGEPLWVERAKWRDGAQQEQLAQPLPAWSAFPLQAKNASEPAVGLARVLSKEELESVPGVDRATAPDGTRWWRLNARTADLQATHNMIAAGWVCEKGMDKVSWQSPWAWPGFDVVEEGAIEPMDMMSTVLHRLGQAKPGEGMDFKARADKVDKSKLVRKLYEIIDQNNNGVFDATEVRKANELPLLAEVLSRLIAGYESEWGGDMAKWNALDPLMLDGKTEWQAEKIRIDKLRWWPQVAAKVKGFPAKPLAFHFHPVGLVANFLNVARSGGMDELIRRIGDIIAHGEGGYEAYNSGTKGVKGNKVGHSFPNPPAGTVTSKTINQILATDPLSGTDKDRMFATGKYQTTLETLRLAKTAMKLSGNERYDAAMQERVFREYLIYKAGGGALARFVFDGKGTLEDAQYAAAQEWASIAAPNGYAITSTVKKNADGTKTIVKRTSDGTLSYYESPANHANKTSTSNLRAILKEISQIR
;
A
#
# COMPACT_ATOMS: atom_id res chain seq x y z
N MET A 1 -37.71 30.61 16.64
CA MET A 1 -37.83 29.15 16.83
C MET A 1 -36.50 28.68 17.41
N SER A 2 -36.50 28.27 18.67
CA SER A 2 -35.32 27.74 19.36
C SER A 2 -34.88 26.45 18.69
N GLU A 3 -33.63 26.36 18.25
CA GLU A 3 -33.02 25.07 17.94
C GLU A 3 -33.03 24.23 19.22
N GLU A 4 -33.87 23.19 19.24
CA GLU A 4 -34.02 22.31 20.39
C GLU A 4 -32.81 21.38 20.50
N THR A 5 -32.13 21.42 21.65
CA THR A 5 -30.95 20.61 21.97
C THR A 5 -31.36 19.15 22.14
N LYS A 6 -31.21 18.33 21.08
CA LYS A 6 -31.32 16.87 21.15
C LYS A 6 -30.25 16.33 22.10
N VAL A 7 -30.64 15.58 23.14
CA VAL A 7 -29.67 14.88 24.00
C VAL A 7 -28.99 13.79 23.16
N VAL A 8 -27.69 13.96 22.92
CA VAL A 8 -26.87 13.01 22.17
C VAL A 8 -26.25 12.03 23.16
N GLY A 9 -26.46 10.72 22.95
CA GLY A 9 -25.97 9.68 23.84
C GLY A 9 -26.37 8.27 23.36
N ILE A 10 -25.91 7.26 24.09
CA ILE A 10 -26.21 5.85 23.77
C ILE A 10 -27.52 5.42 24.42
N ASN A 11 -28.29 4.55 23.76
CA ASN A 11 -29.56 4.07 24.34
C ASN A 11 -29.27 3.00 25.40
N ILE A 12 -29.88 3.16 26.57
CA ILE A 12 -29.95 2.13 27.60
C ILE A 12 -31.16 1.26 27.29
N ARG A 13 -30.94 -0.05 27.23
CA ARG A 13 -31.89 -1.04 26.73
C ARG A 13 -32.30 -2.03 27.82
N ARG A 14 -33.54 -2.52 27.75
CA ARG A 14 -34.05 -3.54 28.68
C ARG A 14 -33.32 -4.88 28.52
N GLU A 15 -32.99 -5.25 27.29
CA GLU A 15 -32.28 -6.49 26.94
C GLU A 15 -31.03 -6.20 26.08
N ALA A 16 -30.13 -7.18 25.97
CA ALA A 16 -28.88 -7.09 25.19
C ALA A 16 -29.09 -7.12 23.65
N THR A 17 -30.00 -6.30 23.13
CA THR A 17 -30.33 -6.19 21.70
C THR A 17 -30.84 -4.79 21.33
N SER A 18 -30.62 -4.37 20.09
CA SER A 18 -31.09 -3.08 19.56
C SER A 18 -32.62 -2.97 19.52
N ASP A 19 -33.29 -4.12 19.50
CA ASP A 19 -34.73 -4.24 19.30
C ASP A 19 -35.52 -4.15 20.61
N SER A 20 -34.85 -4.16 21.76
CA SER A 20 -35.54 -4.08 23.06
C SER A 20 -35.97 -2.65 23.37
N ASP A 21 -36.90 -2.53 24.33
CA ASP A 21 -37.32 -1.24 24.86
C ASP A 21 -36.16 -0.37 25.34
N LYS A 22 -36.30 0.94 25.14
CA LYS A 22 -35.37 1.96 25.64
C LYS A 22 -35.80 2.36 27.04
N LEU A 23 -34.88 2.21 28.00
CA LEU A 23 -35.08 2.62 29.39
C LEU A 23 -34.63 4.07 29.62
N GLY A 24 -33.63 4.51 28.86
CA GLY A 24 -33.06 5.85 28.98
C GLY A 24 -31.99 6.09 27.92
N ILE A 25 -31.36 7.25 28.02
CA ILE A 25 -30.20 7.65 27.21
C ILE A 25 -29.06 7.93 28.18
N LEU A 26 -27.91 7.30 27.98
CA LEU A 26 -26.67 7.67 28.64
C LEU A 26 -25.99 8.77 27.80
N PRO A 27 -25.98 10.05 28.25
CA PRO A 27 -25.50 11.17 27.44
C PRO A 27 -24.00 11.07 27.14
N ARG A 28 -23.58 11.68 26.02
CA ARG A 28 -22.17 11.79 25.64
C ARG A 28 -21.37 12.48 26.74
N GLY A 29 -20.25 11.88 27.13
CA GLY A 29 -19.39 12.35 28.23
C GLY A 29 -19.69 11.69 29.57
N ALA A 30 -20.78 10.93 29.70
CA ALA A 30 -21.01 10.13 30.89
C ALA A 30 -20.04 8.94 30.96
N ARG A 31 -19.63 8.58 32.17
CA ARG A 31 -18.72 7.46 32.45
C ARG A 31 -19.43 6.41 33.30
N VAL A 32 -19.27 5.15 32.93
CA VAL A 32 -19.92 4.02 33.60
C VAL A 32 -18.94 2.87 33.79
N GLU A 33 -19.07 2.17 34.90
CA GLU A 33 -18.52 0.84 35.07
C GLU A 33 -19.53 -0.18 34.52
N VAL A 34 -19.05 -1.16 33.77
CA VAL A 34 -19.88 -2.21 33.16
C VAL A 34 -19.68 -3.54 33.86
N GLY A 35 -20.79 -4.24 34.11
CA GLY A 35 -20.79 -5.54 34.77
C GLY A 35 -20.95 -6.68 33.77
N GLU A 36 -22.04 -7.44 33.94
CA GLU A 36 -22.38 -8.60 33.11
C GLU A 36 -22.33 -8.28 31.60
N ARG A 37 -21.68 -9.15 30.83
CA ARG A 37 -21.59 -9.07 29.37
C ARG A 37 -22.49 -10.12 28.72
N SER A 38 -23.11 -9.71 27.62
CA SER A 38 -23.89 -10.60 26.77
C SER A 38 -23.02 -11.70 26.15
N PRO A 39 -23.57 -12.88 25.77
CA PRO A 39 -22.80 -13.98 25.20
C PRO A 39 -22.00 -13.66 23.93
N ASN A 40 -22.44 -12.66 23.16
CA ASN A 40 -21.75 -12.19 21.95
C ASN A 40 -20.72 -11.08 22.24
N GLY A 41 -20.59 -10.65 23.49
CA GLY A 41 -19.66 -9.62 23.95
C GLY A 41 -19.96 -8.19 23.48
N LYS A 42 -21.09 -7.94 22.80
CA LYS A 42 -21.40 -6.62 22.21
C LYS A 42 -22.13 -5.67 23.16
N TRP A 43 -22.80 -6.21 24.16
CA TRP A 43 -23.55 -5.46 25.16
C TRP A 43 -23.05 -5.78 26.56
N ALA A 44 -23.13 -4.79 27.45
CA ALA A 44 -22.91 -4.97 28.88
C ALA A 44 -23.96 -4.23 29.70
N ARG A 45 -24.22 -4.69 30.93
CA ARG A 45 -25.07 -3.97 31.88
C ARG A 45 -24.27 -2.87 32.56
N ILE A 46 -24.93 -1.73 32.81
CA ILE A 46 -24.41 -0.69 33.70
C ILE A 46 -24.31 -1.30 35.10
N ALA A 47 -23.11 -1.33 35.66
CA ALA A 47 -22.87 -1.70 37.05
C ALA A 47 -22.89 -0.45 37.95
N THR A 48 -22.25 0.64 37.52
CA THR A 48 -22.21 1.91 38.25
C THR A 48 -22.10 3.08 37.29
N LEU A 49 -22.82 4.18 37.57
CA LEU A 49 -22.65 5.46 36.88
C LEU A 49 -21.60 6.29 37.64
N LEU A 50 -20.46 6.51 37.01
CA LEU A 50 -19.32 7.22 37.60
C LEU A 50 -19.44 8.73 37.42
N GLU A 51 -19.87 9.17 36.24
CA GLU A 51 -19.98 10.59 35.88
C GLU A 51 -21.16 10.83 34.93
N GLY A 52 -21.84 11.96 35.07
CA GLY A 52 -23.02 12.32 34.28
C GLY A 52 -24.34 11.87 34.90
N ALA A 53 -25.44 12.03 34.15
CA ALA A 53 -26.79 11.65 34.57
C ALA A 53 -27.52 10.97 33.40
N ILE A 54 -28.33 9.95 33.70
CA ILE A 54 -29.17 9.29 32.69
C ILE A 54 -30.29 10.24 32.28
N ALA A 55 -30.45 10.44 30.98
CA ALA A 55 -31.55 11.19 30.39
C ALA A 55 -32.74 10.26 30.08
N PRO A 56 -33.98 10.77 30.11
CA PRO A 56 -35.14 9.96 29.76
C PRO A 56 -35.13 9.55 28.28
N ALA A 57 -35.70 8.39 27.98
CA ALA A 57 -35.78 7.87 26.60
C ALA A 57 -36.74 8.68 25.71
N VAL A 58 -37.68 9.40 26.33
CA VAL A 58 -38.68 10.27 25.69
C VAL A 58 -38.54 11.67 26.28
N LYS A 59 -38.66 12.69 25.43
CA LYS A 59 -38.62 14.11 25.82
C LYS A 59 -39.66 14.39 26.91
N ASP A 60 -39.25 15.09 27.97
CA ASP A 60 -40.08 15.43 29.14
C ASP A 60 -40.66 14.22 29.91
N GLY A 61 -40.17 13.01 29.63
CA GLY A 61 -40.50 11.79 30.36
C GLY A 61 -39.67 11.62 31.63
N ALA A 62 -40.11 10.72 32.51
CA ALA A 62 -39.28 10.26 33.62
C ALA A 62 -38.24 9.24 33.13
N VAL A 63 -37.11 9.16 33.83
CA VAL A 63 -36.12 8.08 33.63
C VAL A 63 -36.72 6.79 34.17
N ASP A 64 -36.73 5.71 33.37
CA ASP A 64 -37.16 4.40 33.85
C ASP A 64 -36.22 3.97 35.01
N PRO A 65 -36.72 3.59 36.20
CA PRO A 65 -35.89 3.17 37.33
C PRO A 65 -34.91 2.05 36.99
N ALA A 66 -35.23 1.20 36.01
CA ALA A 66 -34.35 0.12 35.54
C ALA A 66 -33.17 0.62 34.69
N ALA A 67 -33.19 1.87 34.21
CA ALA A 67 -32.15 2.41 33.34
C ALA A 67 -30.75 2.40 34.01
N GLY A 68 -30.68 2.56 35.34
CA GLY A 68 -29.41 2.50 36.08
C GLY A 68 -28.69 1.14 36.01
N THR A 69 -29.39 0.07 35.60
CA THR A 69 -28.81 -1.29 35.48
C THR A 69 -29.09 -1.95 34.12
N GLY A 70 -29.51 -1.14 33.14
CA GLY A 70 -29.86 -1.58 31.80
C GLY A 70 -28.64 -1.87 30.92
N TRP A 71 -28.90 -2.40 29.73
CA TRP A 71 -27.89 -2.81 28.76
C TRP A 71 -27.47 -1.66 27.85
N ILE A 72 -26.17 -1.53 27.61
CA ILE A 72 -25.56 -0.55 26.71
C ILE A 72 -24.69 -1.25 25.67
N PHE A 73 -24.64 -0.67 24.47
CA PHE A 73 -23.88 -1.22 23.36
C PHE A 73 -22.42 -0.77 23.42
N LEU A 74 -21.50 -1.73 23.57
CA LEU A 74 -20.09 -1.45 23.86
C LEU A 74 -19.34 -0.79 22.69
N ALA A 75 -19.75 -1.01 21.44
CA ALA A 75 -19.04 -0.44 20.30
C ALA A 75 -19.23 1.07 20.13
N GLU A 76 -20.14 1.68 20.90
CA GLU A 76 -20.33 3.14 20.97
C GLU A 76 -19.67 3.77 22.21
N LEU A 77 -18.97 2.96 23.01
CA LEU A 77 -18.21 3.40 24.18
C LEU A 77 -16.71 3.35 23.88
N GLU A 78 -15.99 4.30 24.47
CA GLU A 78 -14.53 4.25 24.55
C GLU A 78 -14.15 3.55 25.85
N ALA A 79 -13.31 2.52 25.77
CA ALA A 79 -12.84 1.83 26.95
C ALA A 79 -11.85 2.73 27.70
N GLU A 80 -12.16 3.03 28.96
CA GLU A 80 -11.23 3.64 29.88
C GLU A 80 -10.62 2.51 30.76
N PRO A 81 -9.30 2.31 30.75
CA PRO A 81 -8.63 1.40 31.65
C PRO A 81 -8.77 1.94 33.07
N GLY A 82 -8.96 1.02 34.02
CA GLY A 82 -8.89 1.37 35.43
C GLY A 82 -7.47 1.80 35.84
N ASP A 83 -7.34 2.18 37.11
CA ASP A 83 -6.03 2.46 37.69
C ASP A 83 -5.08 1.26 37.52
N PRO A 84 -3.78 1.51 37.25
CA PRO A 84 -2.82 0.43 37.16
C PRO A 84 -2.77 -0.35 38.47
N LEU A 85 -2.72 -1.68 38.38
CA LEU A 85 -2.63 -2.56 39.55
C LEU A 85 -1.42 -2.26 40.44
N ALA A 86 -0.35 -1.74 39.84
CA ALA A 86 0.84 -1.28 40.53
C ALA A 86 1.55 -0.17 39.71
N PHE A 87 2.06 0.84 40.40
CA PHE A 87 3.00 1.81 39.85
C PHE A 87 4.44 1.32 40.02
N ASP A 88 5.39 1.91 39.29
CA ASP A 88 6.83 1.64 39.40
C ASP A 88 7.21 0.15 39.26
N SER A 89 6.46 -0.60 38.43
CA SER A 89 6.66 -2.03 38.24
C SER A 89 6.84 -2.40 36.77
N ILE A 90 7.67 -3.41 36.52
CA ILE A 90 7.87 -3.98 35.19
C ILE A 90 7.07 -5.27 35.09
N VAL A 91 6.17 -5.33 34.11
CA VAL A 91 5.39 -6.52 33.82
C VAL A 91 5.95 -7.20 32.58
N VAL A 92 6.58 -8.37 32.77
CA VAL A 92 6.98 -9.26 31.67
C VAL A 92 5.92 -10.32 31.52
N LEU A 93 5.26 -10.35 30.36
CA LEU A 93 4.24 -11.36 30.06
C LEU A 93 4.92 -12.71 29.81
N GLU A 94 4.50 -13.76 30.52
CA GLU A 94 4.99 -15.13 30.29
C GLU A 94 4.72 -15.62 28.86
N LYS A 95 3.61 -15.15 28.27
CA LYS A 95 3.22 -15.41 26.89
C LYS A 95 3.03 -14.08 26.15
N PRO A 96 3.61 -13.91 24.96
CA PRO A 96 3.34 -12.74 24.12
C PRO A 96 1.83 -12.57 23.90
N ALA A 97 1.33 -11.36 24.11
CA ALA A 97 -0.06 -11.01 23.83
C ALA A 97 -0.17 -10.38 22.44
N PRO A 98 -1.02 -10.89 21.53
CA PRO A 98 -1.27 -10.24 20.26
C PRO A 98 -2.03 -8.91 20.49
N ILE A 99 -1.52 -7.83 19.91
CA ILE A 99 -2.12 -6.49 19.97
C ILE A 99 -2.64 -6.15 18.57
N ALA A 100 -3.93 -5.88 18.45
CA ALA A 100 -4.52 -5.46 17.18
C ALA A 100 -4.32 -3.95 16.97
N ALA A 101 -4.38 -3.50 15.72
CA ALA A 101 -4.37 -2.07 15.42
C ALA A 101 -5.56 -1.38 16.10
N GLY A 102 -5.30 -0.27 16.81
CA GLY A 102 -6.32 0.44 17.59
C GLY A 102 -6.63 -0.17 18.97
N THR A 103 -5.97 -1.28 19.35
CA THR A 103 -6.06 -1.78 20.73
C THR A 103 -5.41 -0.79 21.70
N LEU A 104 -6.16 -0.36 22.71
CA LEU A 104 -5.61 0.40 23.83
C LEU A 104 -4.65 -0.49 24.63
N ILE A 105 -3.39 -0.09 24.70
CA ILE A 105 -2.32 -0.79 25.44
C ILE A 105 -1.91 -0.07 26.73
N GLY A 106 -2.37 1.17 26.92
CA GLY A 106 -2.06 2.01 28.08
C GLY A 106 -2.18 3.49 27.74
N TYR A 107 -2.05 4.33 28.77
CA TYR A 107 -1.99 5.78 28.62
C TYR A 107 -0.56 6.29 28.76
N VAL A 108 -0.31 7.43 28.11
CA VAL A 108 0.97 8.12 28.22
C VAL A 108 1.11 8.69 29.63
N GLY A 109 2.16 8.26 30.33
CA GLY A 109 2.50 8.75 31.66
C GLY A 109 3.08 10.17 31.65
N GLU A 110 3.42 10.67 32.84
CA GLU A 110 4.10 11.96 33.00
C GLU A 110 5.57 11.86 32.55
N TYR A 111 5.97 12.72 31.63
CA TYR A 111 7.37 12.90 31.27
C TYR A 111 8.04 13.96 32.17
N GLN A 112 9.19 13.60 32.72
CA GLN A 112 9.94 14.42 33.66
C GLN A 112 11.26 14.90 33.07
N GLN A 113 11.50 16.22 33.14
CA GLN A 113 12.73 16.86 32.72
C GLN A 113 13.66 17.12 33.92
N TYR A 114 14.94 17.36 33.65
CA TYR A 114 15.94 17.61 34.68
C TYR A 114 15.55 18.71 35.68
N TYR A 115 15.02 19.84 35.19
CA TYR A 115 14.62 20.95 36.06
C TYR A 115 13.37 20.64 36.89
N ASP A 116 12.62 19.59 36.55
CA ASP A 116 11.50 19.13 37.38
C ASP A 116 11.99 18.43 38.67
N ALA A 117 13.30 18.17 38.80
CA ALA A 117 13.91 17.77 40.07
C ALA A 117 13.77 18.85 41.15
N GLN A 118 13.49 20.10 40.78
CA GLN A 118 13.18 21.16 41.73
C GLN A 118 11.72 21.05 42.21
N PRO A 119 11.47 21.06 43.53
CA PRO A 119 10.10 21.04 44.06
C PRO A 119 9.38 22.34 43.68
N THR A 120 8.28 22.23 42.94
CA THR A 120 7.41 23.38 42.58
C THR A 120 5.99 23.16 43.08
N ALA A 121 5.31 24.23 43.48
CA ALA A 121 3.98 24.17 44.08
C ALA A 121 2.86 23.78 43.09
N LYS A 122 3.10 23.94 41.78
CA LYS A 122 2.18 23.55 40.70
C LYS A 122 2.99 23.05 39.51
N ARG A 123 3.04 21.74 39.33
CA ARG A 123 3.59 21.12 38.14
C ARG A 123 2.44 20.73 37.19
N GLY A 124 2.55 21.12 35.93
CA GLY A 124 1.61 20.71 34.89
C GLY A 124 1.91 19.28 34.42
N TRP A 125 0.87 18.50 34.14
CA TRP A 125 1.00 17.15 33.55
C TRP A 125 1.55 17.23 32.12
N ARG A 126 2.62 16.47 31.83
CA ARG A 126 3.27 16.44 30.51
C ARG A 126 3.19 15.04 29.90
N PRO A 127 2.15 14.75 29.10
CA PRO A 127 2.04 13.46 28.45
C PRO A 127 3.01 13.42 27.25
N LEU A 128 4.10 12.66 27.36
CA LEU A 128 5.02 12.39 26.25
C LEU A 128 5.38 10.91 26.17
N LEU A 129 5.31 10.34 24.97
CA LEU A 129 5.74 8.97 24.69
C LEU A 129 7.21 8.95 24.29
N HIS A 130 8.03 8.21 25.03
CA HIS A 130 9.35 7.78 24.56
C HIS A 130 9.20 6.38 23.94
N LEU A 131 9.46 6.26 22.63
CA LEU A 131 9.49 4.99 21.92
C LEU A 131 10.90 4.66 21.45
N GLU A 132 11.43 3.52 21.88
CA GLU A 132 12.64 2.94 21.32
C GLU A 132 12.35 1.62 20.61
N VAL A 133 13.03 1.39 19.50
CA VAL A 133 13.04 0.11 18.78
C VAL A 133 14.49 -0.32 18.67
N PHE A 134 14.84 -1.45 19.25
CA PHE A 134 16.22 -1.92 19.27
C PHE A 134 16.31 -3.44 19.18
N GLY A 135 17.51 -3.91 18.82
CA GLY A 135 17.90 -5.32 18.86
C GLY A 135 19.22 -5.49 19.61
N GLY A 136 19.60 -6.76 19.84
CA GLY A 136 20.83 -7.10 20.53
C GLY A 136 22.09 -6.99 19.67
N GLU A 137 23.19 -7.47 20.23
CA GLU A 137 24.51 -7.50 19.58
C GLU A 137 24.55 -8.34 18.28
N ASP A 138 23.51 -9.15 18.04
CA ASP A 138 23.36 -10.01 16.86
C ASP A 138 22.79 -9.28 15.62
N VAL A 139 22.28 -8.04 15.76
CA VAL A 139 21.72 -7.26 14.65
C VAL A 139 22.66 -7.16 13.44
N PRO A 140 23.96 -6.82 13.57
CA PRO A 140 24.86 -6.78 12.42
C PRO A 140 24.97 -8.12 11.69
N ALA A 141 25.06 -9.23 12.43
CA ALA A 141 25.10 -10.57 11.86
C ALA A 141 23.77 -10.92 11.18
N PHE A 142 22.65 -10.62 11.82
CA PHE A 142 21.31 -10.84 11.26
C PHE A 142 21.09 -10.08 9.94
N ILE A 143 21.53 -8.83 9.84
CA ILE A 143 21.46 -8.05 8.60
C ILE A 143 22.36 -8.66 7.53
N ALA A 144 23.58 -9.08 7.88
CA ALA A 144 24.47 -9.76 6.94
C ALA A 144 23.86 -11.07 6.42
N ASP A 145 23.21 -11.84 7.29
CA ASP A 145 22.52 -13.09 6.95
C ASP A 145 21.30 -12.82 6.06
N SER A 146 20.51 -11.79 6.39
CA SER A 146 19.39 -11.33 5.58
C SER A 146 19.83 -10.93 4.17
N ARG A 147 20.95 -10.21 4.04
CA ARG A 147 21.54 -9.82 2.75
C ARG A 147 21.97 -11.04 1.94
N ARG A 148 22.60 -12.03 2.57
CA ARG A 148 22.94 -13.30 1.91
C ARG A 148 21.70 -14.04 1.43
N TYR A 149 20.65 -14.09 2.25
CA TYR A 149 19.37 -14.67 1.86
C TYR A 149 18.74 -13.91 0.68
N ALA A 150 18.71 -12.58 0.73
CA ALA A 150 18.16 -11.75 -0.34
C ALA A 150 18.86 -12.00 -1.69
N ALA A 151 20.18 -12.25 -1.69
CA ALA A 151 20.95 -12.58 -2.88
C ALA A 151 20.60 -13.96 -3.48
N THR A 152 19.93 -14.84 -2.72
CA THR A 152 19.44 -16.14 -3.22
C THR A 152 18.04 -16.08 -3.83
N LEU A 153 17.34 -14.95 -3.70
CA LEU A 153 15.98 -14.81 -4.20
C LEU A 153 15.95 -14.71 -5.74
N PRO A 154 14.91 -15.27 -6.41
CA PRO A 154 14.77 -15.14 -7.85
C PRO A 154 14.71 -13.68 -8.33
N GLU A 155 15.18 -13.42 -9.55
CA GLU A 155 15.03 -12.12 -10.21
C GLU A 155 13.54 -11.70 -10.23
N GLY A 156 13.28 -10.42 -9.95
CA GLY A 156 11.93 -9.88 -9.84
C GLY A 156 11.25 -10.07 -8.48
N SER A 157 11.91 -10.69 -7.50
CA SER A 157 11.40 -10.79 -6.11
C SER A 157 11.53 -9.49 -5.29
N GLY A 158 12.13 -8.44 -5.87
CA GLY A 158 12.32 -7.14 -5.21
C GLY A 158 11.06 -6.29 -5.22
N SER A 159 10.80 -5.59 -4.12
CA SER A 159 9.67 -4.66 -3.96
C SER A 159 10.09 -3.22 -3.70
N LEU A 160 11.38 -2.97 -3.51
CA LEU A 160 11.96 -1.65 -3.31
C LEU A 160 12.86 -1.30 -4.49
N PHE A 161 12.59 -0.17 -5.13
CA PHE A 161 13.43 0.36 -6.20
C PHE A 161 14.54 1.22 -5.61
N VAL A 162 15.78 0.81 -5.86
CA VAL A 162 16.97 1.39 -5.25
C VAL A 162 17.81 2.09 -6.31
N VAL A 163 18.16 3.34 -6.04
CA VAL A 163 19.20 4.10 -6.74
C VAL A 163 20.35 4.25 -5.77
N ASP A 164 21.35 3.37 -5.86
CA ASP A 164 22.45 3.30 -4.89
C ASP A 164 23.45 4.45 -5.06
N ALA A 165 24.21 4.71 -3.98
CA ALA A 165 25.31 5.67 -4.04
C ALA A 165 26.34 5.27 -5.13
N GLY A 166 26.69 6.23 -5.97
CA GLY A 166 27.51 6.09 -7.16
C GLY A 166 26.73 5.79 -8.45
N ALA A 167 25.41 5.60 -8.40
CA ALA A 167 24.60 5.47 -9.61
C ALA A 167 24.67 6.75 -10.45
N LYS A 168 24.66 6.61 -11.78
CA LYS A 168 24.63 7.74 -12.73
C LYS A 168 23.25 7.84 -13.35
N MET A 169 22.67 9.04 -13.35
CA MET A 169 21.35 9.27 -13.93
C MET A 169 21.45 9.62 -15.42
N VAL A 170 20.36 9.38 -16.15
CA VAL A 170 20.25 9.65 -17.58
C VAL A 170 19.61 11.01 -17.81
N TYR A 171 20.12 11.72 -18.81
CA TYR A 171 19.51 12.95 -19.32
C TYR A 171 19.02 12.74 -20.76
N PRO A 172 17.89 13.35 -21.15
CA PRO A 172 17.39 13.23 -22.52
C PRO A 172 18.44 13.69 -23.52
N SER A 173 18.63 12.93 -24.59
CA SER A 173 19.47 13.36 -25.71
C SER A 173 18.95 14.68 -26.30
N LYS A 174 19.83 15.46 -26.94
CA LYS A 174 19.38 16.65 -27.69
C LYS A 174 18.50 16.24 -28.88
N PRO A 175 17.41 16.94 -29.19
CA PRO A 175 16.61 16.66 -30.37
C PRO A 175 17.46 16.80 -31.63
N GLN A 176 17.32 15.87 -32.57
CA GLN A 176 18.09 15.87 -33.82
C GLN A 176 17.39 16.63 -34.95
N LEU A 177 16.09 16.88 -34.79
CA LEU A 177 15.21 17.41 -35.82
C LEU A 177 14.25 18.42 -35.21
N THR A 178 13.66 19.25 -36.07
CA THR A 178 12.56 20.17 -35.72
C THR A 178 11.47 20.02 -36.76
N LEU A 179 10.24 19.76 -36.32
CA LEU A 179 9.06 19.82 -37.17
C LEU A 179 8.66 21.29 -37.34
N GLY A 180 8.44 21.73 -38.57
CA GLY A 180 8.14 23.13 -38.87
C GLY A 180 6.75 23.56 -38.39
N ALA A 181 6.62 24.85 -38.08
CA ALA A 181 5.30 25.48 -37.97
C ALA A 181 4.54 25.28 -39.29
N GLY A 182 3.24 24.97 -39.21
CA GLY A 182 2.38 24.64 -40.33
C GLY A 182 2.38 23.17 -40.74
N GLU A 183 3.30 22.33 -40.25
CA GLU A 183 3.23 20.87 -40.48
C GLU A 183 2.05 20.25 -39.72
N HIS A 184 1.42 19.25 -40.33
CA HIS A 184 0.39 18.46 -39.67
C HIS A 184 0.98 17.20 -39.06
N VAL A 185 0.64 16.94 -37.79
CA VAL A 185 1.10 15.76 -37.06
C VAL A 185 -0.06 15.08 -36.37
N ALA A 186 0.01 13.76 -36.29
CA ALA A 186 -0.94 12.95 -35.54
C ALA A 186 -0.21 12.01 -34.60
N GLU A 187 -0.92 11.53 -33.58
CA GLU A 187 -0.38 10.51 -32.70
C GLU A 187 -0.10 9.22 -33.49
N ALA A 188 1.11 8.68 -33.35
CA ALA A 188 1.49 7.45 -34.02
C ALA A 188 0.91 6.23 -33.26
N ALA A 189 0.72 5.12 -34.00
CA ALA A 189 0.36 3.84 -33.39
C ALA A 189 1.42 3.40 -32.37
N GLY A 190 0.97 2.86 -31.23
CA GLY A 190 1.86 2.45 -30.13
C GLY A 190 2.46 3.60 -29.31
N SER A 191 2.07 4.86 -29.57
CA SER A 191 2.39 5.96 -28.65
C SER A 191 1.71 5.72 -27.29
N SER A 192 2.47 5.81 -26.21
CA SER A 192 1.89 5.83 -24.86
C SER A 192 0.91 7.01 -24.73
N LYS A 193 -0.19 6.81 -24.00
CA LYS A 193 -1.13 7.89 -23.66
C LYS A 193 -0.64 8.74 -22.49
N GLU A 194 0.33 8.22 -21.75
CA GLU A 194 0.89 8.81 -20.55
C GLU A 194 2.37 9.13 -20.76
N GLY A 195 2.97 9.85 -19.81
CA GLY A 195 4.39 10.14 -19.83
C GLY A 195 4.78 11.42 -20.57
N ARG A 196 6.04 11.83 -20.37
CA ARG A 196 6.62 13.07 -20.90
C ARG A 196 6.66 13.17 -22.41
N TRP A 197 6.90 12.06 -23.10
CA TRP A 197 7.05 12.03 -24.56
C TRP A 197 5.87 11.33 -25.23
N ALA A 198 5.55 11.79 -26.43
CA ALA A 198 4.59 11.16 -27.32
C ALA A 198 5.30 10.74 -28.61
N LYS A 199 4.82 9.64 -29.20
CA LYS A 199 5.24 9.25 -30.55
C LYS A 199 4.23 9.82 -31.54
N VAL A 200 4.72 10.61 -32.50
CA VAL A 200 3.92 11.29 -33.52
C VAL A 200 4.38 10.88 -34.91
N THR A 201 3.51 11.00 -35.89
CA THR A 201 3.84 10.85 -37.31
C THR A 201 3.38 12.08 -38.06
N ARG A 202 4.10 12.46 -39.12
CA ARG A 202 3.65 13.52 -40.02
C ARG A 202 2.45 13.00 -40.80
N VAL A 203 1.47 13.86 -41.04
CA VAL A 203 0.29 13.52 -41.83
C VAL A 203 0.07 14.53 -42.94
N ARG A 204 -0.42 14.05 -44.09
CA ARG A 204 -0.96 14.92 -45.15
C ARG A 204 -2.47 14.91 -45.05
N LEU A 205 -3.07 16.07 -45.29
CA LEU A 205 -4.50 16.17 -45.52
C LEU A 205 -4.75 15.92 -47.01
N GLU A 206 -5.48 14.86 -47.31
CA GLU A 206 -5.80 14.48 -48.68
C GLU A 206 -7.31 14.40 -48.87
N LEU A 207 -7.78 14.82 -50.04
CA LEU A 207 -9.18 14.72 -50.45
C LEU A 207 -9.33 13.53 -51.38
N HIS A 208 -10.22 12.61 -51.00
CA HIS A 208 -10.52 11.42 -51.79
C HIS A 208 -12.02 11.27 -51.97
N GLU A 209 -12.45 10.72 -53.10
CA GLU A 209 -13.83 10.27 -53.25
C GLU A 209 -14.14 9.18 -52.22
N ARG A 210 -15.34 9.22 -51.63
CA ARG A 210 -15.73 8.27 -50.58
C ARG A 210 -15.61 6.82 -51.05
N GLU A 211 -15.92 6.56 -52.31
CA GLU A 211 -15.91 5.24 -52.95
C GLU A 211 -14.48 4.69 -53.08
N ALA A 212 -13.48 5.57 -53.27
CA ALA A 212 -12.08 5.20 -53.41
C ALA A 212 -11.46 4.72 -52.09
N LEU A 213 -11.98 5.19 -50.95
CA LEU A 213 -11.45 4.91 -49.61
C LEU A 213 -11.83 3.51 -49.07
N GLY A 214 -12.82 2.84 -49.67
CA GLY A 214 -13.24 1.49 -49.23
C GLY A 214 -14.02 1.47 -47.91
N ALA A 215 -14.00 0.34 -47.19
CA ALA A 215 -14.79 0.15 -45.97
C ALA A 215 -14.32 1.11 -44.85
N PHE A 216 -15.26 1.67 -44.10
CA PHE A 216 -14.97 2.58 -42.98
C PHE A 216 -15.08 1.83 -41.65
N ASN A 217 -14.06 1.95 -40.81
CA ASN A 217 -14.08 1.46 -39.45
C ASN A 217 -14.46 2.61 -38.49
N SER A 218 -15.64 2.50 -37.87
CA SER A 218 -16.17 3.54 -36.99
C SER A 218 -15.43 3.69 -35.65
N GLN A 219 -14.73 2.64 -35.20
CA GLN A 219 -13.95 2.64 -33.96
C GLN A 219 -12.61 3.36 -34.15
N THR A 220 -11.89 3.05 -35.23
CA THR A 220 -10.58 3.65 -35.53
C THR A 220 -10.68 4.92 -36.38
N LYS A 221 -11.88 5.24 -36.87
CA LYS A 221 -12.15 6.34 -37.82
C LYS A 221 -11.31 6.24 -39.11
N SER A 222 -10.88 5.04 -39.49
CA SER A 222 -10.00 4.83 -40.64
C SER A 222 -10.72 4.15 -41.79
N TYR A 223 -10.21 4.36 -43.00
CA TYR A 223 -10.69 3.73 -44.21
C TYR A 223 -9.77 2.59 -44.65
N ALA A 224 -10.33 1.50 -45.16
CA ALA A 224 -9.61 0.28 -45.52
C ALA A 224 -8.57 0.49 -46.64
N LYS A 225 -8.82 1.43 -47.55
CA LYS A 225 -7.91 1.76 -48.66
C LYS A 225 -7.08 3.02 -48.42
N GLY A 226 -7.11 3.58 -47.21
CA GLY A 226 -6.15 4.60 -46.79
C GLY A 226 -6.74 5.75 -45.98
N GLY A 227 -5.99 6.18 -44.97
CA GLY A 227 -6.22 7.42 -44.23
C GLY A 227 -7.22 7.34 -43.07
N VAL A 228 -7.06 8.27 -42.12
CA VAL A 228 -7.95 8.48 -40.97
C VAL A 228 -8.86 9.66 -41.25
N TRP A 229 -10.17 9.47 -41.19
CA TRP A 229 -11.15 10.50 -41.50
C TRP A 229 -11.06 11.68 -40.52
N THR A 230 -11.02 12.91 -41.05
CA THR A 230 -10.94 14.14 -40.24
C THR A 230 -12.29 14.64 -39.73
N GLY A 231 -13.39 14.01 -40.18
CA GLY A 231 -14.75 14.48 -39.92
C GLY A 231 -15.28 15.46 -40.97
N TRP A 232 -14.45 15.88 -41.93
CA TRP A 232 -14.88 16.78 -43.01
C TRP A 232 -15.48 16.02 -44.19
N PHE A 233 -16.64 16.51 -44.63
CA PHE A 233 -17.29 16.20 -45.90
C PHE A 233 -16.99 17.35 -46.86
N VAL A 234 -16.62 17.04 -48.11
CA VAL A 234 -16.20 18.04 -49.09
C VAL A 234 -16.97 17.85 -50.40
N GLY A 235 -17.48 18.96 -50.95
CA GLY A 235 -18.24 19.05 -52.20
C GLY A 235 -17.32 19.14 -53.42
N ALA A 236 -17.79 19.69 -54.53
CA ALA A 236 -17.00 19.78 -55.77
C ALA A 236 -15.84 20.78 -55.67
N LYS A 237 -16.02 21.89 -54.93
CA LYS A 237 -14.92 22.81 -54.60
C LYS A 237 -14.38 22.47 -53.21
N ASP A 238 -13.08 22.65 -53.00
CA ASP A 238 -12.45 22.34 -51.71
C ASP A 238 -12.94 23.25 -50.57
N THR A 239 -13.46 24.43 -50.92
CA THR A 239 -14.14 25.36 -50.00
C THR A 239 -15.53 24.90 -49.59
N ASP A 240 -16.16 24.01 -50.35
CA ASP A 240 -17.51 23.51 -50.10
C ASP A 240 -17.45 22.39 -49.07
N ARG A 241 -17.25 22.72 -47.79
CA ARG A 241 -17.01 21.72 -46.73
C ARG A 241 -17.93 21.89 -45.53
N THR A 242 -18.33 20.77 -44.93
CA THR A 242 -19.12 20.74 -43.68
C THR A 242 -18.69 19.57 -42.80
N ARG A 243 -18.88 19.68 -41.48
CA ARG A 243 -18.75 18.56 -40.54
C ARG A 243 -20.11 17.90 -40.22
N ASN A 244 -21.21 18.47 -40.72
CA ASN A 244 -22.55 17.94 -40.51
C ASN A 244 -22.91 16.94 -41.61
N GLU A 245 -23.11 15.68 -41.24
CA GLU A 245 -23.43 14.61 -42.21
C GLU A 245 -24.78 14.81 -42.90
N ALA A 246 -25.80 15.32 -42.20
CA ALA A 246 -27.12 15.56 -42.79
C ALA A 246 -27.06 16.67 -43.84
N GLU A 247 -26.28 17.72 -43.56
CA GLU A 247 -26.01 18.79 -44.52
C GLU A 247 -25.22 18.27 -45.72
N ALA A 248 -24.17 17.48 -45.48
CA ALA A 248 -23.37 16.87 -46.54
C ALA A 248 -24.22 15.98 -47.46
N LYS A 249 -25.15 15.20 -46.90
CA LYS A 249 -26.12 14.40 -47.67
C LYS A 249 -27.05 15.28 -48.51
N LYS A 250 -27.62 16.34 -47.91
CA LYS A 250 -28.50 17.28 -48.62
C LYS A 250 -27.79 17.98 -49.77
N LYS A 251 -26.52 18.36 -49.58
CA LYS A 251 -25.67 19.02 -50.57
C LYS A 251 -24.91 18.05 -51.50
N LYS A 252 -25.13 16.74 -51.34
CA LYS A 252 -24.49 15.66 -52.14
C LYS A 252 -22.96 15.70 -52.15
N TYR A 253 -22.33 15.93 -50.99
CA TYR A 253 -20.86 15.94 -50.86
C TYR A 253 -20.29 14.51 -50.87
N THR A 254 -19.58 14.15 -51.93
CA THR A 254 -19.04 12.80 -52.16
C THR A 254 -17.61 12.63 -51.64
N ARG A 255 -16.82 13.71 -51.50
CA ARG A 255 -15.43 13.64 -51.05
C ARG A 255 -15.29 13.62 -49.53
N ARG A 256 -14.19 13.04 -49.06
CA ARG A 256 -13.77 13.02 -47.65
C ARG A 256 -12.35 13.55 -47.54
N GLU A 257 -12.12 14.36 -46.53
CA GLU A 257 -10.76 14.68 -46.12
C GLU A 257 -10.25 13.62 -45.15
N VAL A 258 -9.09 13.05 -45.47
CA VAL A 258 -8.43 12.02 -44.67
C VAL A 258 -7.01 12.44 -44.34
N ARG A 259 -6.53 12.02 -43.18
CA ARG A 259 -5.13 12.12 -42.75
C ARG A 259 -4.39 10.90 -43.25
N VAL A 260 -3.38 11.10 -44.08
CA VAL A 260 -2.50 10.04 -44.55
C VAL A 260 -1.13 10.17 -43.88
N PRO A 261 -0.75 9.24 -42.97
CA PRO A 261 0.58 9.23 -42.36
C PRO A 261 1.68 9.07 -43.40
N PHE A 262 2.80 9.77 -43.22
CA PHE A 262 3.99 9.60 -44.05
C PHE A 262 5.28 9.81 -43.25
N GLY A 263 6.34 9.16 -43.72
CA GLY A 263 7.64 9.17 -43.04
C GLY A 263 7.67 8.34 -41.76
N GLU A 264 8.85 8.27 -41.16
CA GLU A 264 9.06 7.53 -39.93
C GLU A 264 8.46 8.27 -38.73
N PRO A 265 7.86 7.55 -37.76
CA PRO A 265 7.42 8.15 -36.51
C PRO A 265 8.55 8.79 -35.72
N LEU A 266 8.27 9.92 -35.08
CA LEU A 266 9.20 10.70 -34.28
C LEU A 266 8.70 10.82 -32.84
N TRP A 267 9.61 11.03 -31.90
CA TRP A 267 9.27 11.39 -30.53
C TRP A 267 9.27 12.90 -30.37
N VAL A 268 8.33 13.42 -29.57
CA VAL A 268 8.23 14.84 -29.23
C VAL A 268 7.89 14.98 -27.74
N GLU A 269 8.23 16.12 -27.12
CA GLU A 269 7.74 16.41 -25.77
C GLU A 269 6.24 16.69 -25.83
N ARG A 270 5.46 15.90 -25.06
CA ARG A 270 4.00 15.93 -25.09
C ARG A 270 3.44 17.29 -24.72
N ALA A 271 4.02 17.94 -23.71
CA ALA A 271 3.60 19.26 -23.25
C ALA A 271 3.75 20.32 -24.35
N LYS A 272 4.86 20.29 -25.10
CA LYS A 272 5.11 21.23 -26.22
C LYS A 272 4.20 20.99 -27.41
N TRP A 273 3.82 19.73 -27.65
CA TRP A 273 2.90 19.39 -28.74
C TRP A 273 1.43 19.75 -28.41
N ARG A 274 1.02 19.69 -27.13
CA ARG A 274 -0.39 19.82 -26.70
C ARG A 274 -0.73 21.15 -26.03
N ASP A 275 0.15 22.14 -26.08
CA ASP A 275 -0.08 23.46 -25.49
C ASP A 275 -1.26 24.17 -26.18
N GLY A 276 -2.45 24.13 -25.55
CA GLY A 276 -3.66 24.82 -26.03
C GLY A 276 -4.67 24.00 -26.86
N ALA A 277 -4.70 22.66 -26.73
CA ALA A 277 -5.55 21.67 -27.43
C ALA A 277 -4.85 20.92 -28.57
N GLN A 278 -5.40 19.77 -29.01
CA GLN A 278 -4.88 18.99 -30.15
C GLN A 278 -4.91 19.84 -31.43
N GLN A 279 -3.87 20.63 -31.65
CA GLN A 279 -3.72 21.35 -32.90
C GLN A 279 -3.25 20.36 -33.96
N GLU A 280 -4.15 20.04 -34.89
CA GLU A 280 -3.89 19.13 -36.02
C GLU A 280 -2.78 19.67 -36.94
N GLN A 281 -2.46 20.97 -36.81
CA GLN A 281 -1.38 21.68 -37.46
C GLN A 281 -0.53 22.36 -36.39
N LEU A 282 0.79 22.26 -36.48
CA LEU A 282 1.70 22.87 -35.51
C LEU A 282 1.69 24.40 -35.63
N ALA A 283 1.33 25.12 -34.56
CA ALA A 283 1.43 26.59 -34.53
C ALA A 283 2.88 27.09 -34.39
N GLN A 284 3.76 26.28 -33.80
CA GLN A 284 5.16 26.62 -33.52
C GLN A 284 6.06 25.44 -33.92
N PRO A 285 7.34 25.70 -34.24
CA PRO A 285 8.30 24.62 -34.47
C PRO A 285 8.40 23.67 -33.27
N LEU A 286 8.40 22.36 -33.52
CA LEU A 286 8.38 21.33 -32.49
C LEU A 286 9.66 20.47 -32.56
N PRO A 287 10.56 20.56 -31.56
CA PRO A 287 11.74 19.71 -31.49
C PRO A 287 11.38 18.22 -31.41
N ALA A 288 12.10 17.39 -32.15
CA ALA A 288 11.79 15.99 -32.33
C ALA A 288 13.03 15.09 -32.30
N TRP A 289 12.81 13.83 -31.92
CA TRP A 289 13.83 12.78 -31.89
C TRP A 289 13.43 11.63 -32.80
N SER A 290 14.40 11.08 -33.54
CA SER A 290 14.19 9.87 -34.34
C SER A 290 14.19 8.59 -33.49
N ALA A 291 14.79 8.64 -32.30
CA ALA A 291 14.83 7.56 -31.33
C ALA A 291 14.20 7.98 -30.00
N PHE A 292 13.90 7.01 -29.13
CA PHE A 292 13.40 7.32 -27.79
C PHE A 292 14.42 8.20 -27.04
N PRO A 293 14.00 9.34 -26.43
CA PRO A 293 14.94 10.33 -25.92
C PRO A 293 15.85 9.87 -24.77
N LEU A 294 15.43 8.84 -24.02
CA LEU A 294 16.17 8.25 -22.90
C LEU A 294 16.88 6.96 -23.33
N GLN A 295 18.15 6.83 -23.00
CA GLN A 295 18.96 5.64 -23.29
C GLN A 295 19.91 5.39 -22.12
N ALA A 296 19.92 4.18 -21.56
CA ALA A 296 20.68 3.86 -20.33
C ALA A 296 22.19 4.12 -20.49
N LYS A 297 22.74 3.88 -21.69
CA LYS A 297 24.14 4.19 -22.04
C LYS A 297 24.51 5.68 -21.93
N ASN A 298 23.53 6.58 -21.87
CA ASN A 298 23.75 8.01 -21.71
C ASN A 298 23.75 8.45 -20.22
N ALA A 299 23.84 7.50 -19.29
CA ALA A 299 24.04 7.82 -17.87
C ALA A 299 25.35 8.59 -17.68
N SER A 300 25.30 9.72 -16.98
CA SER A 300 26.44 10.62 -16.84
C SER A 300 26.56 11.17 -15.41
N GLU A 301 27.68 11.86 -15.15
CA GLU A 301 27.86 12.64 -13.93
C GLU A 301 26.81 13.77 -13.81
N PRO A 302 26.54 14.27 -12.58
CA PRO A 302 27.12 13.79 -11.31
C PRO A 302 26.46 12.49 -10.80
N ALA A 303 27.26 11.61 -10.22
CA ALA A 303 26.78 10.40 -9.56
C ALA A 303 25.99 10.74 -8.29
N VAL A 304 25.07 9.83 -7.94
CA VAL A 304 24.28 9.89 -6.70
C VAL A 304 25.21 9.75 -5.49
N GLY A 305 25.11 10.66 -4.52
CA GLY A 305 25.93 10.67 -3.31
C GLY A 305 25.32 9.87 -2.16
N LEU A 306 24.00 9.87 -2.03
CA LEU A 306 23.26 9.10 -1.02
C LEU A 306 22.24 8.20 -1.70
N ALA A 307 22.18 6.94 -1.27
CA ALA A 307 21.23 5.98 -1.81
C ALA A 307 19.78 6.47 -1.60
N ARG A 308 18.94 6.19 -2.58
CA ARG A 308 17.50 6.48 -2.54
C ARG A 308 16.71 5.18 -2.68
N VAL A 309 15.78 4.93 -1.77
CA VAL A 309 15.00 3.70 -1.70
C VAL A 309 13.52 4.03 -1.79
N LEU A 310 12.89 3.65 -2.90
CA LEU A 310 11.50 3.96 -3.20
C LEU A 310 10.67 2.70 -3.27
N SER A 311 9.46 2.77 -2.72
CA SER A 311 8.41 1.79 -2.97
C SER A 311 7.85 1.90 -4.37
N LYS A 312 7.11 0.87 -4.79
CA LYS A 312 6.36 0.91 -6.05
C LYS A 312 5.30 2.00 -6.01
N GLU A 313 4.63 2.19 -4.88
CA GLU A 313 3.62 3.21 -4.67
C GLU A 313 4.19 4.63 -4.82
N GLU A 314 5.37 4.88 -4.27
CA GLU A 314 6.09 6.15 -4.44
C GLU A 314 6.53 6.39 -5.89
N LEU A 315 6.92 5.34 -6.62
CA LEU A 315 7.23 5.46 -8.05
C LEU A 315 5.99 5.73 -8.90
N GLU A 316 4.83 5.17 -8.55
CA GLU A 316 3.58 5.43 -9.27
C GLU A 316 3.00 6.81 -8.95
N SER A 317 3.30 7.37 -7.78
CA SER A 317 2.89 8.73 -7.41
C SER A 317 3.72 9.82 -8.09
N VAL A 318 4.84 9.46 -8.75
CA VAL A 318 5.63 10.38 -9.57
C VAL A 318 4.74 11.01 -10.64
N PRO A 319 4.75 12.36 -10.79
CA PRO A 319 3.93 13.04 -11.79
C PRO A 319 4.11 12.46 -13.19
N GLY A 320 3.05 12.41 -13.99
CA GLY A 320 3.11 11.84 -15.35
C GLY A 320 4.16 12.51 -16.26
N VAL A 321 4.49 13.78 -16.02
CA VAL A 321 5.56 14.50 -16.74
C VAL A 321 6.98 14.05 -16.38
N ASP A 322 7.12 13.36 -15.25
CA ASP A 322 8.35 12.77 -14.73
C ASP A 322 8.31 11.23 -14.84
N ARG A 323 7.37 10.68 -15.63
CA ARG A 323 7.32 9.28 -16.03
C ARG A 323 7.48 9.14 -17.54
N ALA A 324 8.03 8.02 -17.99
CA ALA A 324 8.06 7.67 -19.41
C ALA A 324 8.06 6.15 -19.63
N THR A 325 7.56 5.75 -20.79
CA THR A 325 7.51 4.36 -21.22
C THR A 325 8.23 4.26 -22.56
N ALA A 326 9.28 3.46 -22.60
CA ALA A 326 10.02 3.13 -23.80
C ALA A 326 9.18 2.26 -24.75
N PRO A 327 9.52 2.15 -26.05
CA PRO A 327 8.75 1.37 -27.02
C PRO A 327 8.55 -0.10 -26.67
N ASP A 328 9.48 -0.69 -25.92
CA ASP A 328 9.45 -2.09 -25.46
C ASP A 328 8.63 -2.29 -24.16
N GLY A 329 7.98 -1.22 -23.68
CA GLY A 329 7.24 -1.22 -22.42
C GLY A 329 8.08 -0.84 -21.21
N THR A 330 9.39 -0.67 -21.36
CA THR A 330 10.29 -0.39 -20.23
C THR A 330 9.99 0.96 -19.59
N ARG A 331 9.86 1.00 -18.26
CA ARG A 331 9.49 2.20 -17.50
C ARG A 331 10.70 3.01 -17.04
N TRP A 332 10.49 4.33 -17.02
CA TRP A 332 11.47 5.34 -16.62
C TRP A 332 10.82 6.35 -15.69
N TRP A 333 11.57 6.78 -14.67
CA TRP A 333 11.17 7.81 -13.72
C TRP A 333 12.23 8.89 -13.63
N ARG A 334 11.80 10.14 -13.55
CA ARG A 334 12.66 11.27 -13.23
C ARG A 334 12.63 11.50 -11.74
N LEU A 335 13.77 11.29 -11.10
CA LEU A 335 13.91 11.27 -9.66
C LEU A 335 14.89 12.35 -9.21
N ASN A 336 14.57 13.00 -8.10
CA ASN A 336 15.50 13.82 -7.34
C ASN A 336 16.50 12.90 -6.60
N ALA A 337 17.78 13.19 -6.69
CA ALA A 337 18.80 12.51 -5.92
C ALA A 337 19.86 13.53 -5.48
N ARG A 338 20.43 13.30 -4.30
CA ARG A 338 21.59 14.06 -3.87
C ARG A 338 22.82 13.59 -4.63
N THR A 339 23.67 14.51 -5.06
CA THR A 339 24.85 14.23 -5.88
C THR A 339 26.14 14.20 -5.05
N ALA A 340 27.16 13.50 -5.55
CA ALA A 340 28.44 13.28 -4.85
C ALA A 340 29.51 14.40 -5.04
N ASP A 341 29.14 15.62 -5.47
CA ASP A 341 30.12 16.67 -5.81
C ASP A 341 30.95 17.17 -4.59
N LEU A 342 32.20 17.53 -4.87
CA LEU A 342 33.36 17.66 -3.98
C LEU A 342 33.59 19.06 -3.38
N GLN A 343 32.80 20.10 -3.69
CA GLN A 343 33.12 21.48 -3.24
C GLN A 343 31.94 22.41 -2.89
N ALA A 344 30.67 21.98 -2.94
CA ALA A 344 29.53 22.82 -2.59
C ALA A 344 28.49 22.05 -1.78
N THR A 345 27.96 22.70 -0.74
CA THR A 345 27.02 22.26 0.31
C THR A 345 26.22 20.96 0.07
N HIS A 346 26.07 20.16 1.14
CA HIS A 346 25.39 18.85 1.24
C HIS A 346 23.89 18.83 0.82
N ASN A 347 23.37 19.92 0.21
CA ASN A 347 21.98 20.10 -0.21
C ASN A 347 21.79 20.09 -1.74
N MET A 348 22.83 19.85 -2.55
CA MET A 348 22.66 19.78 -4.00
C MET A 348 21.82 18.57 -4.43
N ILE A 349 20.60 18.85 -4.89
CA ILE A 349 19.67 17.88 -5.46
C ILE A 349 19.70 18.03 -6.98
N ALA A 350 20.00 16.95 -7.68
CA ALA A 350 19.83 16.86 -9.13
C ALA A 350 18.61 16.00 -9.46
N ALA A 351 17.92 16.35 -10.55
CA ALA A 351 16.80 15.59 -11.06
C ALA A 351 17.21 14.91 -12.37
N GLY A 352 17.29 13.58 -12.38
CA GLY A 352 17.71 12.79 -13.52
C GLY A 352 16.80 11.58 -13.75
N TRP A 353 16.92 10.95 -14.91
CA TRP A 353 16.10 9.79 -15.27
C TRP A 353 16.79 8.49 -14.87
N VAL A 354 16.00 7.57 -14.34
CA VAL A 354 16.41 6.19 -14.05
C VAL A 354 15.45 5.22 -14.71
N CYS A 355 15.99 4.09 -15.13
CA CYS A 355 15.28 3.02 -15.82
C CYS A 355 14.96 1.89 -14.85
N GLU A 356 13.84 1.20 -15.04
CA GLU A 356 13.49 0.04 -14.20
C GLU A 356 14.49 -1.13 -14.30
N LYS A 357 15.35 -1.13 -15.33
CA LYS A 357 16.37 -2.16 -15.57
C LYS A 357 17.55 -1.61 -16.39
N GLY A 358 18.70 -2.29 -16.32
CA GLY A 358 19.83 -2.05 -17.23
C GLY A 358 20.65 -0.80 -16.96
N MET A 359 20.58 -0.26 -15.74
CA MET A 359 21.45 0.82 -15.27
C MET A 359 22.32 0.32 -14.11
N ASP A 360 23.59 0.69 -14.10
CA ASP A 360 24.51 0.32 -13.02
C ASP A 360 24.03 0.94 -11.69
N LYS A 361 24.08 0.15 -10.61
CA LYS A 361 23.63 0.55 -9.26
C LYS A 361 22.16 1.03 -9.17
N VAL A 362 21.32 0.61 -10.11
CA VAL A 362 19.87 0.85 -10.08
C VAL A 362 19.15 -0.48 -10.22
N SER A 363 18.36 -0.86 -9.23
CA SER A 363 17.74 -2.19 -9.21
C SER A 363 16.51 -2.28 -8.30
N TRP A 364 15.67 -3.28 -8.56
CA TRP A 364 14.66 -3.73 -7.60
C TRP A 364 15.32 -4.67 -6.59
N GLN A 365 15.25 -4.33 -5.31
CA GLN A 365 15.81 -5.09 -4.21
C GLN A 365 14.73 -5.63 -3.28
N SER A 366 15.01 -6.77 -2.67
CA SER A 366 14.18 -7.33 -1.60
C SER A 366 14.35 -6.48 -0.32
N PRO A 367 13.30 -6.29 0.48
CA PRO A 367 13.43 -5.72 1.83
C PRO A 367 14.46 -6.42 2.71
N TRP A 368 14.69 -7.72 2.50
CA TRP A 368 15.70 -8.51 3.19
C TRP A 368 17.15 -8.15 2.79
N ALA A 369 17.34 -7.40 1.71
CA ALA A 369 18.66 -6.82 1.38
C ALA A 369 18.99 -5.62 2.30
N TRP A 370 18.02 -5.14 3.08
CA TRP A 370 18.15 -3.94 3.91
C TRP A 370 18.69 -2.74 3.10
N PRO A 371 18.05 -2.39 1.97
CA PRO A 371 18.55 -1.33 1.09
C PRO A 371 18.63 0.00 1.82
N GLY A 372 19.73 0.71 1.62
CA GLY A 372 20.03 1.98 2.26
C GLY A 372 20.31 1.91 3.77
N PHE A 373 20.17 0.75 4.43
CA PHE A 373 20.51 0.63 5.84
C PHE A 373 22.02 0.49 6.07
N ASP A 374 22.50 1.25 7.04
CA ASP A 374 23.86 1.17 7.52
C ASP A 374 23.90 1.00 9.03
N VAL A 375 24.91 0.28 9.51
CA VAL A 375 25.08 -0.02 10.94
C VAL A 375 26.34 0.68 11.43
N VAL A 376 26.19 1.50 12.46
CA VAL A 376 27.29 2.20 13.10
C VAL A 376 27.29 1.90 14.59
N GLU A 377 28.40 1.40 15.11
CA GLU A 377 28.57 1.15 16.53
C GLU A 377 29.35 2.32 17.15
N GLU A 378 28.70 3.06 18.03
CA GLU A 378 29.28 4.18 18.76
C GLU A 378 30.12 3.63 19.92
N GLY A 379 31.38 3.35 19.60
CA GLY A 379 32.35 2.86 20.57
C GLY A 379 32.89 3.98 21.47
N ALA A 380 33.05 3.67 22.77
CA ALA A 380 33.90 4.37 23.74
C ALA A 380 33.62 5.85 24.01
N ILE A 381 32.43 6.37 23.68
CA ILE A 381 31.97 7.70 24.11
C ILE A 381 31.21 7.56 25.43
N GLU A 382 31.64 8.27 26.46
CA GLU A 382 31.00 8.28 27.77
C GLU A 382 30.14 9.55 27.97
N PRO A 383 29.14 9.54 28.88
CA PRO A 383 28.39 10.74 29.24
C PRO A 383 29.28 11.92 29.63
N MET A 384 30.42 11.65 30.28
CA MET A 384 31.42 12.66 30.63
C MET A 384 32.01 13.35 29.40
N ASP A 385 32.25 12.62 28.31
CA ASP A 385 32.75 13.18 27.06
C ASP A 385 31.72 14.11 26.44
N MET A 386 30.45 13.68 26.40
CA MET A 386 29.34 14.46 25.86
C MET A 386 29.10 15.75 26.66
N MET A 387 29.04 15.66 27.99
CA MET A 387 28.83 16.82 28.85
C MET A 387 30.01 17.81 28.76
N SER A 388 31.25 17.31 28.77
CA SER A 388 32.45 18.16 28.60
C SER A 388 32.45 18.87 27.26
N THR A 389 31.98 18.20 26.20
CA THR A 389 31.81 18.79 24.87
C THR A 389 30.83 19.96 24.89
N VAL A 390 29.68 19.81 25.57
CA VAL A 390 28.69 20.89 25.73
C VAL A 390 29.30 22.07 26.49
N LEU A 391 29.96 21.83 27.63
CA LEU A 391 30.59 22.89 28.42
C LEU A 391 31.70 23.61 27.65
N HIS A 392 32.50 22.89 26.85
CA HIS A 392 33.50 23.48 25.98
C HIS A 392 32.87 24.42 24.95
N ARG A 393 31.85 23.96 24.23
CA ARG A 393 31.17 24.72 23.16
C ARG A 393 30.43 25.95 23.68
N LEU A 394 29.91 25.89 24.91
CA LEU A 394 29.26 27.02 25.58
C LEU A 394 30.27 28.01 26.22
N GLY A 395 31.57 27.72 26.18
CA GLY A 395 32.59 28.55 26.85
C GLY A 395 32.50 28.52 28.37
N GLN A 396 31.93 27.45 28.93
CA GLN A 396 31.65 27.29 30.37
C GLN A 396 32.71 26.44 31.10
N ALA A 397 33.84 26.15 30.46
CA ALA A 397 34.96 25.46 31.11
C ALA A 397 35.62 26.38 32.15
N LYS A 398 35.97 25.85 33.33
CA LYS A 398 36.72 26.60 34.34
C LYS A 398 38.19 26.79 33.92
N PRO A 399 38.92 27.72 34.57
CA PRO A 399 40.37 27.79 34.45
C PRO A 399 41.03 26.42 34.69
N GLY A 400 41.78 25.93 33.70
CA GLY A 400 42.46 24.62 33.75
C GLY A 400 41.69 23.44 33.11
N GLU A 401 40.37 23.52 32.94
CA GLU A 401 39.55 22.44 32.37
C GLU A 401 39.52 22.48 30.81
N GLY A 402 39.81 23.64 30.22
CA GLY A 402 39.61 23.88 28.78
C GLY A 402 40.36 22.92 27.85
N MET A 403 41.58 22.48 28.21
CA MET A 403 42.34 21.53 27.38
C MET A 403 41.74 20.11 27.41
N ASP A 404 41.31 19.62 28.59
CA ASP A 404 40.67 18.31 28.71
C ASP A 404 39.32 18.30 28.00
N PHE A 405 38.50 19.33 28.21
CA PHE A 405 37.18 19.40 27.57
C PHE A 405 37.30 19.52 26.06
N LYS A 406 38.30 20.26 25.56
CA LYS A 406 38.62 20.26 24.13
C LYS A 406 39.02 18.88 23.63
N ALA A 407 39.87 18.14 24.34
CA ALA A 407 40.28 16.80 23.93
C ALA A 407 39.09 15.83 23.89
N ARG A 408 38.14 15.95 24.83
CA ARG A 408 36.89 15.20 24.83
C ARG A 408 35.95 15.61 23.70
N ALA A 409 35.83 16.89 23.41
CA ALA A 409 35.10 17.39 22.24
C ALA A 409 35.69 16.81 20.95
N ASP A 410 37.01 16.88 20.78
CA ASP A 410 37.70 16.30 19.63
C ASP A 410 37.52 14.77 19.55
N LYS A 411 37.34 14.07 20.70
CA LYS A 411 37.03 12.64 20.75
C LYS A 411 35.60 12.37 20.27
N VAL A 412 34.61 13.13 20.74
CA VAL A 412 33.21 13.04 20.30
C VAL A 412 33.07 13.37 18.82
N ASP A 413 33.69 14.45 18.34
CA ASP A 413 33.64 14.84 16.93
C ASP A 413 34.30 13.84 15.98
N LYS A 414 35.18 12.98 16.52
CA LYS A 414 35.83 11.89 15.79
C LYS A 414 35.16 10.54 16.01
N SER A 415 34.06 10.48 16.78
CA SER A 415 33.32 9.26 17.03
C SER A 415 32.72 8.72 15.73
N LYS A 416 32.41 7.42 15.70
CA LYS A 416 31.96 6.77 14.46
C LYS A 416 30.57 7.27 14.07
N LEU A 417 29.66 7.40 15.02
CA LEU A 417 28.30 7.85 14.74
C LEU A 417 28.29 9.34 14.38
N VAL A 418 29.03 10.20 15.09
CA VAL A 418 29.09 11.63 14.76
C VAL A 418 29.69 11.86 13.36
N ARG A 419 30.78 11.17 13.01
CA ARG A 419 31.33 11.21 11.64
C ARG A 419 30.34 10.74 10.60
N LYS A 420 29.62 9.66 10.88
CA LYS A 420 28.61 9.15 9.96
C LYS A 420 27.48 10.15 9.74
N LEU A 421 27.07 10.84 10.80
CA LEU A 421 26.08 11.91 10.71
C LEU A 421 26.64 13.11 9.92
N TYR A 422 27.90 13.51 10.10
CA TYR A 422 28.53 14.56 9.30
C TYR A 422 28.47 14.29 7.79
N GLU A 423 28.84 13.07 7.37
CA GLU A 423 28.77 12.65 5.95
C GLU A 423 27.34 12.84 5.37
N ILE A 424 26.32 12.70 6.22
CA ILE A 424 24.91 12.81 5.82
C ILE A 424 24.39 14.24 5.91
N ILE A 425 24.71 15.03 6.95
CA ILE A 425 23.97 16.26 7.27
C ILE A 425 24.77 17.55 7.45
N ASP A 426 26.12 17.54 7.45
CA ASP A 426 26.93 18.74 7.70
C ASP A 426 26.74 19.80 6.58
N GLN A 427 25.83 20.75 6.79
CA GLN A 427 25.39 21.65 5.71
C GLN A 427 26.39 22.77 5.45
N ASN A 428 27.07 23.23 6.50
CA ASN A 428 27.95 24.39 6.48
C ASN A 428 29.44 23.99 6.41
N ASN A 429 29.75 22.69 6.45
CA ASN A 429 31.09 22.11 6.38
C ASN A 429 32.01 22.67 7.48
N ASN A 430 31.44 22.98 8.65
CA ASN A 430 32.17 23.49 9.80
C ASN A 430 32.78 22.35 10.64
N GLY A 431 32.44 21.08 10.36
CA GLY A 431 32.90 19.92 11.11
C GLY A 431 32.39 19.87 12.56
N VAL A 432 31.28 20.57 12.86
CA VAL A 432 30.66 20.68 14.19
C VAL A 432 29.17 20.35 14.10
N PHE A 433 28.78 19.26 14.77
CA PHE A 433 27.45 18.69 14.70
C PHE A 433 26.57 19.45 15.69
N ASP A 434 25.50 20.06 15.18
CA ASP A 434 24.54 20.78 16.00
C ASP A 434 23.09 20.32 15.78
N ALA A 435 22.24 20.60 16.76
CA ALA A 435 20.83 20.21 16.74
C ALA A 435 20.02 20.94 15.65
N THR A 436 20.51 22.07 15.14
CA THR A 436 19.89 22.83 14.06
C THR A 436 20.09 22.12 12.72
N GLU A 437 21.26 21.54 12.47
CA GLU A 437 21.54 20.73 11.28
C GLU A 437 20.67 19.48 11.25
N VAL A 438 20.54 18.78 12.38
CA VAL A 438 19.65 17.61 12.50
C VAL A 438 18.20 18.00 12.21
N ARG A 439 17.73 19.13 12.76
CA ARG A 439 16.37 19.61 12.53
C ARG A 439 16.14 19.92 11.04
N LYS A 440 17.05 20.67 10.41
CA LYS A 440 16.98 20.98 8.98
C LYS A 440 17.05 19.72 8.10
N ALA A 441 17.87 18.75 8.47
CA ALA A 441 17.96 17.48 7.76
C ALA A 441 16.64 16.71 7.81
N ASN A 442 15.95 16.71 8.96
CA ASN A 442 14.64 16.07 9.09
C ASN A 442 13.52 16.80 8.31
N GLU A 443 13.67 18.09 7.99
CA GLU A 443 12.75 18.84 7.12
C GLU A 443 12.93 18.50 5.64
N LEU A 444 14.06 17.88 5.27
CA LEU A 444 14.39 17.51 3.90
C LEU A 444 14.09 16.02 3.66
N PRO A 445 13.09 15.65 2.84
CA PRO A 445 12.63 14.27 2.71
C PRO A 445 13.72 13.23 2.41
N LEU A 446 14.67 13.57 1.52
CA LEU A 446 15.78 12.67 1.16
C LEU A 446 16.75 12.44 2.33
N LEU A 447 17.01 13.46 3.14
CA LEU A 447 17.92 13.32 4.30
C LEU A 447 17.21 12.61 5.44
N ALA A 448 15.93 12.92 5.69
CA ALA A 448 15.11 12.21 6.64
C ALA A 448 15.04 10.70 6.30
N GLU A 449 14.89 10.34 5.02
CA GLU A 449 14.92 8.95 4.56
C GLU A 449 16.24 8.25 4.90
N VAL A 450 17.38 8.88 4.58
CA VAL A 450 18.71 8.33 4.85
C VAL A 450 18.97 8.20 6.35
N LEU A 451 18.63 9.22 7.15
CA LEU A 451 18.75 9.19 8.61
C LEU A 451 17.88 8.07 9.22
N SER A 452 16.68 7.84 8.68
CA SER A 452 15.81 6.76 9.15
C SER A 452 16.35 5.35 8.89
N ARG A 453 17.41 5.23 8.10
CA ARG A 453 18.07 3.96 7.76
C ARG A 453 19.42 3.78 8.46
N LEU A 454 19.81 4.70 9.34
CA LEU A 454 20.98 4.52 10.19
C LEU A 454 20.60 3.71 11.45
N ILE A 455 21.32 2.63 11.70
CA ILE A 455 21.18 1.80 12.90
C ILE A 455 22.38 2.09 13.79
N ALA A 456 22.11 2.67 14.96
CA ALA A 456 23.16 3.08 15.89
C ALA A 456 23.26 2.08 17.05
N GLY A 457 24.43 1.47 17.22
CA GLY A 457 24.77 0.60 18.35
C GLY A 457 25.41 1.41 19.47
N TYR A 458 24.78 1.51 20.64
CA TYR A 458 25.35 2.17 21.82
C TYR A 458 24.75 1.60 23.12
N GLU A 459 25.32 1.97 24.26
CA GLU A 459 24.77 1.56 25.55
C GLU A 459 23.48 2.34 25.86
N SER A 460 22.36 1.63 25.97
CA SER A 460 21.04 2.18 26.26
C SER A 460 21.00 2.90 27.62
N GLU A 461 20.23 3.99 27.69
CA GLU A 461 20.00 4.73 28.93
C GLU A 461 19.19 3.93 29.97
N TRP A 462 18.46 2.91 29.53
CA TRP A 462 17.62 2.05 30.38
C TRP A 462 18.40 0.98 31.16
N GLY A 463 19.73 1.04 31.12
CA GLY A 463 20.61 0.14 31.86
C GLY A 463 22.02 0.72 32.07
N GLY A 464 22.99 -0.17 32.21
CA GLY A 464 24.40 0.18 32.44
C GLY A 464 24.70 0.44 33.91
N ASP A 465 25.97 0.70 34.23
CA ASP A 465 26.42 0.99 35.60
C ASP A 465 26.14 2.46 35.99
N MET A 466 25.87 2.74 37.28
CA MET A 466 25.74 4.12 37.78
C MET A 466 27.08 4.88 37.74
N ALA A 467 28.21 4.19 37.64
CA ALA A 467 29.54 4.79 37.58
C ALA A 467 29.68 5.82 36.46
N LYS A 468 29.09 5.57 35.27
CA LYS A 468 29.14 6.52 34.13
C LYS A 468 28.41 7.83 34.43
N TRP A 469 27.37 7.77 35.25
CA TRP A 469 26.62 8.95 35.71
C TRP A 469 27.36 9.63 36.86
N ASN A 470 27.84 8.86 37.85
CA ASN A 470 28.62 9.39 38.98
C ASN A 470 29.89 10.15 38.52
N ALA A 471 30.47 9.76 37.38
CA ALA A 471 31.58 10.47 36.77
C ALA A 471 31.28 11.95 36.44
N LEU A 472 30.00 12.32 36.29
CA LEU A 472 29.56 13.71 36.05
C LEU A 472 29.52 14.57 37.32
N ASP A 473 29.60 13.98 38.52
CA ASP A 473 29.49 14.72 39.79
C ASP A 473 30.37 15.99 39.88
N PRO A 474 31.64 16.01 39.39
CA PRO A 474 32.47 17.22 39.41
C PRO A 474 31.96 18.36 38.51
N LEU A 475 31.14 18.05 37.50
CA LEU A 475 30.61 19.01 36.53
C LEU A 475 29.30 19.66 36.97
N MET A 476 28.60 19.11 37.97
CA MET A 476 27.21 19.47 38.30
C MET A 476 27.06 20.52 39.42
N LEU A 477 28.15 21.18 39.82
CA LEU A 477 28.29 22.26 40.82
C LEU A 477 26.99 22.88 41.38
N ASP A 478 26.49 23.96 40.75
CA ASP A 478 25.36 24.77 41.22
C ASP A 478 24.02 24.03 41.11
N GLY A 479 23.98 22.94 40.35
CA GLY A 479 22.83 22.05 40.19
C GLY A 479 22.98 20.72 40.95
N LYS A 480 23.86 20.65 41.95
CA LYS A 480 24.21 19.36 42.60
C LYS A 480 23.00 18.69 43.24
N THR A 481 22.07 19.47 43.81
CA THR A 481 20.86 18.95 44.45
C THR A 481 19.94 18.31 43.42
N GLU A 482 19.68 19.01 42.32
CA GLU A 482 18.91 18.54 41.18
C GLU A 482 19.57 17.31 40.56
N TRP A 483 20.90 17.30 40.44
CA TRP A 483 21.65 16.17 39.96
C TRP A 483 21.55 14.93 40.86
N GLN A 484 21.57 15.08 42.19
CA GLN A 484 21.33 13.93 43.08
C GLN A 484 19.92 13.36 42.92
N ALA A 485 18.90 14.22 42.82
CA ALA A 485 17.53 13.80 42.56
C ALA A 485 17.41 13.10 41.19
N GLU A 486 18.09 13.63 40.17
CA GLU A 486 18.14 13.04 38.85
C GLU A 486 18.83 11.66 38.85
N LYS A 487 19.93 11.48 39.60
CA LYS A 487 20.56 10.16 39.74
C LYS A 487 19.62 9.13 40.38
N ILE A 488 18.80 9.52 41.35
CA ILE A 488 17.76 8.65 41.93
C ILE A 488 16.72 8.28 40.85
N ARG A 489 16.32 9.24 40.02
CA ARG A 489 15.39 9.00 38.90
C ARG A 489 15.98 8.04 37.88
N ILE A 490 17.22 8.29 37.44
CA ILE A 490 17.95 7.42 36.52
C ILE A 490 18.02 6.00 37.07
N ASP A 491 18.42 5.82 38.33
CA ASP A 491 18.53 4.50 38.95
C ASP A 491 17.19 3.73 38.94
N LYS A 492 16.07 4.43 39.19
CA LYS A 492 14.72 3.85 39.09
C LYS A 492 14.30 3.49 37.66
N LEU A 493 14.76 4.24 36.66
CA LEU A 493 14.45 4.00 35.25
C LEU A 493 15.28 2.86 34.64
N ARG A 494 16.36 2.44 35.29
CA ARG A 494 17.19 1.31 34.81
C ARG A 494 16.48 -0.03 35.03
N TRP A 495 15.74 -0.45 34.02
CA TRP A 495 14.95 -1.68 34.06
C TRP A 495 15.67 -2.88 33.42
N TRP A 496 16.77 -2.69 32.67
CA TRP A 496 17.43 -3.75 31.88
C TRP A 496 17.69 -5.05 32.65
N PRO A 497 18.31 -5.05 33.85
CA PRO A 497 18.62 -6.28 34.59
C PRO A 497 17.37 -7.06 35.00
N GLN A 498 16.25 -6.35 35.19
CA GLN A 498 14.98 -6.92 35.63
C GLN A 498 14.26 -7.67 34.49
N VAL A 499 14.61 -7.37 33.24
CA VAL A 499 14.02 -7.97 32.02
C VAL A 499 14.96 -9.00 31.38
N ALA A 500 16.27 -8.75 31.36
CA ALA A 500 17.24 -9.58 30.65
C ALA A 500 17.25 -11.05 31.09
N ALA A 501 17.02 -11.33 32.37
CA ALA A 501 16.92 -12.70 32.87
C ALA A 501 15.55 -13.37 32.62
N LYS A 502 14.52 -12.60 32.26
CA LYS A 502 13.12 -13.06 32.15
C LYS A 502 12.65 -13.28 30.73
N VAL A 503 13.24 -12.58 29.75
CA VAL A 503 12.83 -12.63 28.35
C VAL A 503 13.87 -13.40 27.54
N LYS A 504 13.47 -14.57 27.01
CA LYS A 504 14.34 -15.40 26.16
C LYS A 504 14.76 -14.62 24.91
N GLY A 505 16.06 -14.53 24.67
CA GLY A 505 16.63 -13.83 23.50
C GLY A 505 16.77 -12.32 23.67
N PHE A 506 16.42 -11.77 24.85
CA PHE A 506 16.69 -10.36 25.15
C PHE A 506 18.19 -10.12 25.40
N PRO A 507 18.75 -8.95 25.03
CA PRO A 507 20.19 -8.72 25.19
C PRO A 507 20.61 -8.76 26.66
N ALA A 508 21.65 -9.55 26.96
CA ALA A 508 22.14 -9.72 28.33
C ALA A 508 22.77 -8.43 28.90
N LYS A 509 23.37 -7.62 28.02
CA LYS A 509 23.95 -6.31 28.34
C LYS A 509 23.09 -5.20 27.75
N PRO A 510 23.13 -3.99 28.33
CA PRO A 510 22.45 -2.80 27.83
C PRO A 510 23.07 -2.22 26.56
N LEU A 511 23.82 -3.01 25.79
CA LEU A 511 24.32 -2.63 24.48
C LEU A 511 23.29 -3.03 23.45
N ALA A 512 22.77 -2.05 22.70
CA ALA A 512 21.67 -2.27 21.78
C ALA A 512 21.86 -1.51 20.47
N PHE A 513 21.35 -2.10 19.39
CA PHE A 513 21.31 -1.49 18.07
C PHE A 513 19.93 -0.88 17.85
N HIS A 514 19.87 0.45 17.87
CA HIS A 514 18.65 1.23 17.77
C HIS A 514 18.26 1.46 16.31
N PHE A 515 16.99 1.20 16.01
CA PHE A 515 16.37 1.39 14.70
C PHE A 515 15.45 2.61 14.74
N HIS A 516 15.44 3.37 13.65
CA HIS A 516 14.34 4.32 13.44
C HIS A 516 13.04 3.54 13.15
N PRO A 517 11.97 3.69 13.97
CA PRO A 517 10.75 2.89 13.82
C PRO A 517 10.14 3.04 12.43
N VAL A 518 10.05 4.27 11.92
CA VAL A 518 9.48 4.54 10.58
C VAL A 518 10.33 3.92 9.47
N GLY A 519 11.66 3.96 9.54
CA GLY A 519 12.52 3.40 8.50
C GLY A 519 12.45 1.88 8.46
N LEU A 520 12.49 1.24 9.64
CA LEU A 520 12.29 -0.21 9.78
C LEU A 520 10.94 -0.63 9.20
N VAL A 521 9.88 0.05 9.66
CA VAL A 521 8.51 -0.23 9.26
C VAL A 521 8.31 0.04 7.77
N ALA A 522 8.81 1.13 7.19
CA ALA A 522 8.71 1.44 5.76
C ALA A 522 9.43 0.41 4.87
N ASN A 523 10.54 -0.16 5.33
CA ASN A 523 11.28 -1.21 4.63
C ASN A 523 10.43 -2.48 4.44
N PHE A 524 9.65 -2.85 5.45
CA PHE A 524 8.88 -4.11 5.47
C PHE A 524 7.36 -3.94 5.30
N LEU A 525 6.78 -2.76 5.55
CA LEU A 525 5.35 -2.49 5.34
C LEU A 525 4.97 -2.57 3.88
N ASN A 526 5.90 -2.23 2.99
CA ASN A 526 5.68 -2.47 1.58
C ASN A 526 5.79 -3.96 1.25
N VAL A 527 6.16 -4.88 2.12
CA VAL A 527 5.86 -6.31 1.91
C VAL A 527 4.36 -6.59 2.09
N ALA A 528 3.68 -5.81 2.95
CA ALA A 528 2.22 -5.88 3.14
C ALA A 528 1.44 -5.00 2.15
N ARG A 529 2.06 -3.97 1.56
CA ARG A 529 1.43 -3.03 0.60
C ARG A 529 1.95 -3.05 -0.84
N SER A 530 3.11 -3.64 -1.15
CA SER A 530 3.55 -3.88 -2.54
C SER A 530 2.82 -5.06 -3.18
N GLY A 531 1.97 -5.74 -2.41
CA GLY A 531 0.82 -6.48 -2.92
C GLY A 531 -0.43 -5.62 -3.10
N GLY A 532 -0.38 -4.29 -3.08
CA GLY A 532 -1.56 -3.44 -2.84
C GLY A 532 -2.81 -3.83 -3.63
N MET A 533 -2.68 -4.10 -4.93
CA MET A 533 -3.76 -4.69 -5.72
C MET A 533 -3.66 -6.23 -5.83
N ASP A 534 -2.47 -6.80 -6.02
CA ASP A 534 -2.28 -8.25 -6.19
C ASP A 534 -2.66 -9.08 -4.95
N GLU A 535 -2.33 -8.62 -3.76
CA GLU A 535 -2.74 -9.13 -2.45
C GLU A 535 -4.22 -8.87 -2.17
N LEU A 536 -4.78 -7.71 -2.55
CA LEU A 536 -6.23 -7.51 -2.44
C LEU A 536 -6.98 -8.48 -3.37
N ILE A 537 -6.47 -8.72 -4.58
CA ILE A 537 -6.98 -9.75 -5.50
C ILE A 537 -6.80 -11.14 -4.88
N ARG A 538 -5.63 -11.47 -4.33
CA ARG A 538 -5.36 -12.75 -3.68
C ARG A 538 -6.33 -12.99 -2.52
N ARG A 539 -6.58 -11.97 -1.69
CA ARG A 539 -7.54 -12.00 -0.59
C ARG A 539 -8.98 -12.14 -1.09
N ILE A 540 -9.36 -11.47 -2.20
CA ILE A 540 -10.66 -11.73 -2.87
C ILE A 540 -10.75 -13.20 -3.27
N GLY A 541 -9.69 -13.75 -3.88
CA GLY A 541 -9.60 -15.15 -4.26
C GLY A 541 -9.73 -16.11 -3.07
N ASP A 542 -9.03 -15.85 -1.97
CA ASP A 542 -9.12 -16.64 -0.72
C ASP A 542 -10.53 -16.65 -0.13
N ILE A 543 -11.21 -15.49 -0.15
CA ILE A 543 -12.58 -15.35 0.35
C ILE A 543 -13.55 -16.15 -0.49
N ILE A 544 -13.41 -16.07 -1.81
CA ILE A 544 -14.31 -16.72 -2.75
C ILE A 544 -14.14 -18.23 -2.74
N ALA A 545 -12.90 -18.71 -2.60
CA ALA A 545 -12.56 -20.13 -2.52
C ALA A 545 -13.00 -20.80 -1.21
N HIS A 546 -13.55 -20.04 -0.25
CA HIS A 546 -13.95 -20.57 1.04
C HIS A 546 -15.07 -21.61 0.91
N GLY A 547 -14.73 -22.88 1.16
CA GLY A 547 -15.64 -24.03 1.04
C GLY A 547 -15.47 -24.86 -0.24
N GLU A 548 -14.65 -24.41 -1.19
CA GLU A 548 -14.45 -25.03 -2.52
C GLU A 548 -13.28 -26.05 -2.57
N GLY A 549 -12.50 -26.14 -1.48
CA GLY A 549 -11.31 -26.99 -1.35
C GLY A 549 -9.99 -26.26 -1.62
N GLY A 550 -8.87 -27.00 -1.56
CA GLY A 550 -7.52 -26.46 -1.82
C GLY A 550 -7.09 -26.52 -3.29
N TYR A 551 -5.83 -26.19 -3.59
CA TYR A 551 -5.27 -26.25 -4.95
C TYR A 551 -5.31 -27.66 -5.59
N GLU A 552 -5.48 -28.70 -4.77
CA GLU A 552 -5.59 -30.09 -5.22
C GLU A 552 -7.04 -30.54 -5.45
N ALA A 553 -8.03 -29.77 -5.01
CA ALA A 553 -9.42 -30.19 -5.04
C ALA A 553 -9.93 -30.42 -6.47
N TYR A 554 -10.76 -31.43 -6.69
CA TYR A 554 -11.47 -31.58 -7.95
C TYR A 554 -12.75 -32.42 -7.82
N ASN A 555 -13.61 -32.34 -8.84
CA ASN A 555 -14.76 -33.24 -8.98
C ASN A 555 -14.91 -33.74 -10.42
N SER A 556 -15.65 -34.84 -10.61
CA SER A 556 -15.85 -35.48 -11.91
C SER A 556 -17.06 -34.97 -12.69
N GLY A 557 -17.85 -34.04 -12.13
CA GLY A 557 -19.06 -33.50 -12.75
C GLY A 557 -20.18 -34.52 -12.93
N THR A 558 -21.18 -34.18 -13.76
CA THR A 558 -22.44 -34.95 -13.88
C THR A 558 -22.56 -35.78 -15.17
N LYS A 559 -21.60 -35.67 -16.08
CA LYS A 559 -21.63 -36.30 -17.42
C LYS A 559 -21.82 -37.81 -17.29
N GLY A 560 -22.90 -38.39 -17.81
CA GLY A 560 -23.14 -39.84 -17.73
C GLY A 560 -23.51 -40.36 -16.34
N VAL A 561 -23.77 -39.49 -15.35
CA VAL A 561 -24.18 -39.88 -13.99
C VAL A 561 -25.71 -39.86 -13.86
N LYS A 562 -26.30 -40.95 -13.34
CA LYS A 562 -27.74 -41.06 -13.15
C LYS A 562 -28.25 -40.01 -12.15
N GLY A 563 -29.31 -39.29 -12.51
CA GLY A 563 -29.92 -38.26 -11.65
C GLY A 563 -29.21 -36.91 -11.67
N ASN A 564 -28.29 -36.67 -12.61
CA ASN A 564 -27.57 -35.41 -12.81
C ASN A 564 -26.84 -34.90 -11.56
N LYS A 565 -26.37 -35.83 -10.72
CA LYS A 565 -25.54 -35.54 -9.56
C LYS A 565 -24.06 -35.60 -9.93
N VAL A 566 -23.21 -34.94 -9.15
CA VAL A 566 -21.76 -35.07 -9.26
C VAL A 566 -21.37 -36.52 -8.98
N GLY A 567 -20.55 -37.14 -9.83
CA GLY A 567 -20.18 -38.55 -9.68
C GLY A 567 -19.19 -38.79 -8.54
N HIS A 568 -18.10 -38.04 -8.49
CA HIS A 568 -17.08 -38.08 -7.44
C HIS A 568 -16.64 -36.65 -7.08
N SER A 569 -16.40 -36.41 -5.79
CA SER A 569 -15.88 -35.13 -5.27
C SER A 569 -14.70 -35.40 -4.34
N PHE A 570 -13.60 -34.70 -4.57
CA PHE A 570 -12.35 -34.84 -3.85
C PHE A 570 -11.92 -33.46 -3.32
N PRO A 571 -12.35 -33.06 -2.11
CA PRO A 571 -12.02 -31.74 -1.57
C PRO A 571 -10.57 -31.64 -1.08
N ASN A 572 -9.97 -32.76 -0.65
CA ASN A 572 -8.60 -32.80 -0.08
C ASN A 572 -7.80 -34.01 -0.59
N PRO A 573 -7.57 -34.16 -1.91
CA PRO A 573 -6.73 -35.24 -2.42
C PRO A 573 -5.24 -34.95 -2.15
N PRO A 574 -4.35 -35.98 -2.26
CA PRO A 574 -2.92 -35.81 -1.99
C PRO A 574 -2.26 -34.73 -2.86
N ALA A 575 -1.22 -34.10 -2.32
CA ALA A 575 -0.43 -33.11 -3.05
C ALA A 575 0.10 -33.69 -4.38
N GLY A 576 0.02 -32.89 -5.44
CA GLY A 576 0.38 -33.27 -6.80
C GLY A 576 -0.74 -33.91 -7.61
N THR A 577 -1.93 -34.16 -7.04
CA THR A 577 -3.06 -34.73 -7.79
C THR A 577 -3.49 -33.83 -8.95
N VAL A 578 -3.65 -32.53 -8.70
CA VAL A 578 -3.94 -31.51 -9.70
C VAL A 578 -2.67 -30.72 -10.02
N THR A 579 -1.92 -30.29 -9.01
CA THR A 579 -0.83 -29.32 -9.19
C THR A 579 0.38 -29.88 -9.96
N SER A 580 0.53 -31.20 -10.05
CA SER A 580 1.60 -31.80 -10.87
C SER A 580 1.21 -32.04 -12.34
N LYS A 581 -0.06 -31.84 -12.71
CA LYS A 581 -0.54 -32.01 -14.08
C LYS A 581 -0.39 -30.72 -14.87
N THR A 582 -0.16 -30.85 -16.17
CA THR A 582 -0.27 -29.71 -17.09
C THR A 582 -1.72 -29.38 -17.39
N ILE A 583 -1.98 -28.16 -17.85
CA ILE A 583 -3.33 -27.75 -18.28
C ILE A 583 -3.88 -28.73 -19.35
N ASN A 584 -3.06 -29.13 -20.32
CA ASN A 584 -3.46 -30.09 -21.36
C ASN A 584 -3.79 -31.47 -20.79
N GLN A 585 -3.06 -31.94 -19.77
CA GLN A 585 -3.37 -33.21 -19.11
C GLN A 585 -4.72 -33.17 -18.38
N ILE A 586 -5.06 -32.05 -17.73
CA ILE A 586 -6.38 -31.87 -17.10
C ILE A 586 -7.47 -31.83 -18.18
N LEU A 587 -7.26 -31.03 -19.24
CA LEU A 587 -8.21 -30.88 -20.34
C LEU A 587 -8.47 -32.18 -21.11
N ALA A 588 -7.48 -33.08 -21.17
CA ALA A 588 -7.59 -34.39 -21.81
C ALA A 588 -8.57 -35.33 -21.09
N THR A 589 -8.97 -35.03 -19.85
CA THR A 589 -9.94 -35.84 -19.09
C THR A 589 -11.41 -35.60 -19.50
N ASP A 590 -11.71 -34.58 -20.32
CA ASP A 590 -13.09 -34.23 -20.68
C ASP A 590 -13.92 -35.35 -21.33
N PRO A 591 -13.35 -36.21 -22.21
CA PRO A 591 -14.09 -37.32 -22.81
C PRO A 591 -14.66 -38.31 -21.77
N LEU A 592 -14.00 -38.45 -20.60
CA LEU A 592 -14.39 -39.39 -19.56
C LEU A 592 -15.81 -39.14 -19.04
N SER A 593 -16.40 -40.18 -18.44
CA SER A 593 -17.68 -40.10 -17.72
C SER A 593 -17.47 -39.48 -16.34
N GLY A 594 -18.49 -38.82 -15.78
CA GLY A 594 -18.51 -38.40 -14.38
C GLY A 594 -18.52 -39.57 -13.39
N THR A 595 -18.86 -40.78 -13.84
CA THR A 595 -18.67 -42.01 -13.04
C THR A 595 -17.20 -42.42 -12.93
N ASP A 596 -16.32 -41.86 -13.76
CA ASP A 596 -14.88 -42.09 -13.74
C ASP A 596 -14.22 -41.16 -12.71
N LYS A 597 -13.36 -41.71 -11.86
CA LYS A 597 -12.64 -40.96 -10.83
C LYS A 597 -11.54 -40.09 -11.42
N ASP A 598 -11.02 -40.42 -12.60
CA ASP A 598 -9.95 -39.67 -13.25
C ASP A 598 -10.45 -38.45 -14.02
N ARG A 599 -11.77 -38.28 -14.14
CA ARG A 599 -12.35 -37.07 -14.75
C ARG A 599 -12.17 -35.86 -13.84
N MET A 600 -11.48 -34.84 -14.35
CA MET A 600 -11.20 -33.60 -13.63
C MET A 600 -12.06 -32.45 -14.17
N PHE A 601 -13.36 -32.51 -13.91
CA PHE A 601 -14.34 -31.57 -14.48
C PHE A 601 -14.17 -30.15 -13.97
N ALA A 602 -14.02 -29.98 -12.65
CA ALA A 602 -13.70 -28.72 -12.02
C ALA A 602 -12.55 -28.94 -11.05
N THR A 603 -11.53 -28.09 -11.14
CA THR A 603 -10.24 -28.31 -10.47
C THR A 603 -9.75 -27.07 -9.73
N GLY A 604 -9.03 -27.31 -8.65
CA GLY A 604 -8.27 -26.32 -7.92
C GLY A 604 -9.08 -25.48 -6.95
N LYS A 605 -8.37 -24.53 -6.32
CA LYS A 605 -8.88 -23.60 -5.31
C LYS A 605 -10.16 -22.87 -5.74
N TYR A 606 -10.29 -22.60 -7.05
CA TYR A 606 -11.39 -21.83 -7.63
C TYR A 606 -12.44 -22.70 -8.35
N GLN A 607 -12.37 -24.03 -8.23
CA GLN A 607 -13.23 -25.00 -8.95
C GLN A 607 -13.37 -24.65 -10.45
N THR A 608 -12.24 -24.38 -11.12
CA THR A 608 -12.25 -23.96 -12.53
C THR A 608 -12.70 -25.13 -13.41
N THR A 609 -13.82 -24.98 -14.11
CA THR A 609 -14.35 -26.04 -14.99
C THR A 609 -13.47 -26.24 -16.23
N LEU A 610 -13.52 -27.42 -16.85
CA LEU A 610 -12.81 -27.73 -18.10
C LEU A 610 -13.06 -26.68 -19.20
N GLU A 611 -14.31 -26.23 -19.36
CA GLU A 611 -14.66 -25.17 -20.31
C GLU A 611 -14.00 -23.83 -19.93
N THR A 612 -14.12 -23.43 -18.67
CA THR A 612 -13.51 -22.19 -18.17
C THR A 612 -11.99 -22.22 -18.31
N LEU A 613 -11.36 -23.37 -18.07
CA LEU A 613 -9.92 -23.55 -18.21
C LEU A 613 -9.46 -23.46 -19.68
N ARG A 614 -10.27 -23.94 -20.65
CA ARG A 614 -10.00 -23.73 -22.09
C ARG A 614 -10.07 -22.26 -22.48
N LEU A 615 -11.08 -21.56 -21.97
CA LEU A 615 -11.25 -20.14 -22.23
C LEU A 615 -10.12 -19.32 -21.60
N ALA A 616 -9.72 -19.64 -20.36
CA ALA A 616 -8.57 -19.06 -19.68
C ALA A 616 -7.27 -19.30 -20.46
N LYS A 617 -7.00 -20.56 -20.86
CA LYS A 617 -5.86 -20.94 -21.71
C LYS A 617 -5.80 -20.09 -22.97
N THR A 618 -6.94 -19.91 -23.65
CA THR A 618 -7.03 -19.11 -24.89
C THR A 618 -6.81 -17.63 -24.62
N ALA A 619 -7.51 -17.05 -23.64
CA ALA A 619 -7.41 -15.63 -23.31
C ALA A 619 -5.99 -15.22 -22.84
N MET A 620 -5.36 -16.08 -22.05
CA MET A 620 -4.02 -15.88 -21.50
C MET A 620 -2.90 -16.35 -22.44
N LYS A 621 -3.23 -16.87 -23.62
CA LYS A 621 -2.28 -17.37 -24.64
C LYS A 621 -1.33 -18.45 -24.11
N LEU A 622 -1.83 -19.35 -23.27
CA LEU A 622 -1.05 -20.46 -22.71
C LEU A 622 -0.94 -21.62 -23.71
N SER A 623 0.23 -22.28 -23.76
CA SER A 623 0.44 -23.45 -24.62
C SER A 623 -0.36 -24.67 -24.15
N GLY A 624 -0.65 -24.73 -22.85
CA GLY A 624 -1.27 -25.82 -22.13
C GLY A 624 -0.26 -26.84 -21.59
N ASN A 625 1.04 -26.69 -21.89
CA ASN A 625 2.10 -27.54 -21.31
C ASN A 625 2.57 -27.02 -19.95
N GLU A 626 2.11 -25.83 -19.54
CA GLU A 626 2.36 -25.29 -18.21
C GLU A 626 1.67 -26.15 -17.15
N ARG A 627 2.33 -26.29 -15.98
CA ARG A 627 1.73 -26.95 -14.82
C ARG A 627 0.55 -26.14 -14.31
N TYR A 628 -0.52 -26.82 -13.91
CA TYR A 628 -1.66 -26.21 -13.24
C TYR A 628 -1.44 -26.17 -11.71
N ASP A 629 -0.25 -25.72 -11.34
CA ASP A 629 0.20 -25.57 -9.95
C ASP A 629 -0.48 -24.39 -9.24
N ALA A 630 -0.17 -24.19 -7.96
CA ALA A 630 -0.75 -23.13 -7.15
C ALA A 630 -0.54 -21.74 -7.78
N ALA A 631 0.66 -21.46 -8.29
CA ALA A 631 0.98 -20.17 -8.91
C ALA A 631 0.16 -19.96 -10.20
N MET A 632 0.00 -20.99 -11.02
CA MET A 632 -0.84 -20.91 -12.22
C MET A 632 -2.33 -20.72 -11.88
N GLN A 633 -2.83 -21.36 -10.83
CA GLN A 633 -4.21 -21.18 -10.39
C GLN A 633 -4.48 -19.74 -9.93
N GLU A 634 -3.57 -19.15 -9.14
CA GLU A 634 -3.65 -17.73 -8.75
C GLU A 634 -3.58 -16.79 -9.95
N ARG A 635 -2.73 -17.13 -10.93
CA ARG A 635 -2.61 -16.38 -12.18
C ARG A 635 -3.90 -16.43 -13.01
N VAL A 636 -4.51 -17.61 -13.14
CA VAL A 636 -5.81 -17.79 -13.84
C VAL A 636 -6.92 -16.99 -13.16
N PHE A 637 -6.93 -16.94 -11.83
CA PHE A 637 -7.87 -16.11 -11.11
C PHE A 637 -7.70 -14.61 -11.42
N ARG A 638 -6.47 -14.11 -11.27
CA ARG A 638 -6.12 -12.69 -11.46
C ARG A 638 -6.29 -12.21 -12.90
N GLU A 639 -5.85 -12.99 -13.88
CA GLU A 639 -5.80 -12.57 -15.29
C GLU A 639 -7.07 -12.90 -16.07
N TYR A 640 -7.90 -13.82 -15.57
CA TYR A 640 -9.09 -14.28 -16.31
C TYR A 640 -10.37 -14.31 -15.48
N LEU A 641 -10.43 -15.06 -14.37
CA LEU A 641 -11.71 -15.27 -13.66
C LEU A 641 -12.32 -13.97 -13.12
N ILE A 642 -11.50 -13.07 -12.58
CA ILE A 642 -11.98 -11.77 -12.09
C ILE A 642 -12.57 -10.89 -13.21
N TYR A 643 -12.05 -11.00 -14.44
CA TYR A 643 -12.56 -10.29 -15.63
C TYR A 643 -13.79 -10.96 -16.25
N LYS A 644 -14.00 -12.25 -15.98
CA LYS A 644 -15.20 -12.98 -16.37
C LYS A 644 -16.39 -12.59 -15.48
N ALA A 645 -16.15 -12.41 -14.19
CA ALA A 645 -17.19 -12.25 -13.18
C ALA A 645 -18.18 -11.10 -13.45
N GLY A 646 -19.47 -11.46 -13.54
CA GLY A 646 -20.57 -10.54 -13.88
C GLY A 646 -20.36 -9.78 -15.18
N GLY A 647 -19.76 -10.41 -16.20
CA GLY A 647 -19.40 -9.72 -17.45
C GLY A 647 -18.32 -8.65 -17.25
N GLY A 648 -17.40 -8.90 -16.33
CA GLY A 648 -16.29 -8.01 -15.96
C GLY A 648 -16.66 -6.88 -15.01
N ALA A 649 -17.85 -6.90 -14.41
CA ALA A 649 -18.25 -5.89 -13.43
C ALA A 649 -17.36 -5.91 -12.18
N LEU A 650 -16.97 -7.11 -11.70
CA LEU A 650 -16.04 -7.22 -10.58
C LEU A 650 -14.67 -6.61 -10.92
N ALA A 651 -14.11 -6.97 -12.08
CA ALA A 651 -12.87 -6.37 -12.55
C ALA A 651 -12.96 -4.85 -12.75
N ARG A 652 -14.03 -4.32 -13.34
CA ARG A 652 -14.19 -2.86 -13.48
C ARG A 652 -14.22 -2.13 -12.13
N PHE A 653 -14.83 -2.73 -11.11
CA PHE A 653 -14.80 -2.17 -9.76
C PHE A 653 -13.38 -2.23 -9.18
N VAL A 654 -12.75 -3.42 -9.22
CA VAL A 654 -11.44 -3.68 -8.61
C VAL A 654 -10.29 -2.92 -9.30
N PHE A 655 -10.30 -2.89 -10.64
CA PHE A 655 -9.22 -2.35 -11.48
C PHE A 655 -9.46 -0.94 -12.02
N ASP A 656 -10.72 -0.51 -12.17
CA ASP A 656 -11.05 0.79 -12.77
C ASP A 656 -11.79 1.74 -11.81
N GLY A 657 -12.18 1.29 -10.62
CA GLY A 657 -12.98 2.09 -9.67
C GLY A 657 -14.39 2.40 -10.18
N LYS A 658 -14.92 1.60 -11.12
CA LYS A 658 -16.21 1.85 -11.78
C LYS A 658 -17.27 0.86 -11.33
N GLY A 659 -18.45 1.36 -11.01
CA GLY A 659 -19.61 0.58 -10.54
C GLY A 659 -19.84 0.75 -9.05
N THR A 660 -20.87 0.10 -8.52
CA THR A 660 -21.18 0.13 -7.09
C THR A 660 -20.60 -1.09 -6.37
N LEU A 661 -20.50 -1.01 -5.04
CA LEU A 661 -20.09 -2.15 -4.21
C LEU A 661 -21.09 -3.32 -4.36
N GLU A 662 -22.38 -3.01 -4.50
CA GLU A 662 -23.44 -3.97 -4.76
C GLU A 662 -23.27 -4.66 -6.12
N ASP A 663 -22.93 -3.92 -7.19
CA ASP A 663 -22.65 -4.50 -8.51
C ASP A 663 -21.44 -5.44 -8.47
N ALA A 664 -20.38 -5.06 -7.75
CA ALA A 664 -19.18 -5.88 -7.60
C ALA A 664 -19.44 -7.16 -6.81
N GLN A 665 -20.21 -7.08 -5.71
CA GLN A 665 -20.65 -8.26 -4.97
C GLN A 665 -21.54 -9.15 -5.84
N TYR A 666 -22.50 -8.58 -6.56
CA TYR A 666 -23.41 -9.33 -7.42
C TYR A 666 -22.66 -10.02 -8.56
N ALA A 667 -21.68 -9.35 -9.16
CA ALA A 667 -20.79 -9.93 -10.17
C ALA A 667 -19.99 -11.13 -9.64
N ALA A 668 -19.50 -11.06 -8.39
CA ALA A 668 -18.87 -12.20 -7.74
C ALA A 668 -19.87 -13.34 -7.48
N ALA A 669 -21.07 -13.04 -7.00
CA ALA A 669 -22.12 -14.04 -6.78
C ALA A 669 -22.53 -14.77 -8.07
N GLN A 670 -22.44 -14.11 -9.23
CA GLN A 670 -22.72 -14.71 -10.54
C GLN A 670 -21.67 -15.73 -11.01
N GLU A 671 -20.49 -15.79 -10.40
CA GLU A 671 -19.48 -16.81 -10.72
C GLU A 671 -19.32 -17.83 -9.59
N TRP A 672 -19.46 -17.39 -8.33
CA TRP A 672 -19.14 -18.21 -7.18
C TRP A 672 -20.29 -18.29 -6.19
N ALA A 673 -20.72 -19.53 -5.92
CA ALA A 673 -21.91 -19.78 -5.11
C ALA A 673 -21.71 -19.37 -3.64
N SER A 674 -20.47 -19.32 -3.16
CA SER A 674 -20.07 -18.92 -1.80
C SER A 674 -20.41 -17.46 -1.46
N ILE A 675 -20.68 -16.62 -2.45
CA ILE A 675 -21.03 -15.21 -2.28
C ILE A 675 -22.53 -14.99 -2.47
N ALA A 676 -23.17 -14.32 -1.51
CA ALA A 676 -24.58 -13.99 -1.63
C ALA A 676 -24.81 -12.87 -2.66
N ALA A 677 -25.89 -12.98 -3.44
CA ALA A 677 -26.40 -11.85 -4.19
C ALA A 677 -26.97 -10.79 -3.22
N PRO A 678 -26.79 -9.48 -3.49
CA PRO A 678 -27.31 -8.44 -2.60
C PRO A 678 -28.84 -8.48 -2.47
N ASN A 679 -29.37 -7.94 -1.36
CA ASN A 679 -30.81 -7.86 -1.13
C ASN A 679 -31.51 -7.11 -2.27
N GLY A 680 -32.60 -7.66 -2.80
CA GLY A 680 -33.36 -7.09 -3.90
C GLY A 680 -32.85 -7.45 -5.31
N TYR A 681 -31.72 -8.16 -5.43
CA TYR A 681 -31.18 -8.58 -6.72
C TYR A 681 -31.77 -9.92 -7.17
N ALA A 682 -31.98 -10.07 -8.48
CA ALA A 682 -32.48 -11.32 -9.05
C ALA A 682 -31.46 -12.45 -8.88
N ILE A 683 -31.92 -13.66 -8.60
CA ILE A 683 -31.09 -14.88 -8.64
C ILE A 683 -31.65 -15.85 -9.68
N THR A 684 -30.94 -16.95 -9.94
CA THR A 684 -31.42 -17.96 -10.88
C THR A 684 -32.83 -18.47 -10.49
N SER A 685 -33.71 -18.53 -11.49
CA SER A 685 -35.07 -19.04 -11.28
C SER A 685 -35.04 -20.56 -11.16
N THR A 686 -35.80 -21.13 -10.23
CA THR A 686 -35.93 -22.58 -10.13
C THR A 686 -37.18 -23.07 -10.86
N VAL A 687 -37.08 -24.25 -11.46
CA VAL A 687 -38.22 -24.92 -12.10
C VAL A 687 -38.87 -25.83 -11.08
N LYS A 688 -40.06 -25.45 -10.59
CA LYS A 688 -40.88 -26.32 -9.76
C LYS A 688 -41.73 -27.22 -10.66
N LYS A 689 -41.63 -28.54 -10.46
CA LYS A 689 -42.53 -29.49 -11.12
C LYS A 689 -43.78 -29.63 -10.26
N ASN A 690 -44.93 -29.30 -10.82
CA ASN A 690 -46.22 -29.44 -10.16
C ASN A 690 -46.66 -30.91 -10.18
N ALA A 691 -47.62 -31.26 -9.31
CA ALA A 691 -48.13 -32.63 -9.18
C ALA A 691 -48.79 -33.14 -10.48
N ASP A 692 -49.27 -32.23 -11.33
CA ASP A 692 -49.85 -32.49 -12.66
C ASP A 692 -48.79 -32.64 -13.78
N GLY A 693 -47.50 -32.56 -13.44
CA GLY A 693 -46.39 -32.66 -14.40
C GLY A 693 -46.02 -31.34 -15.09
N THR A 694 -46.75 -30.24 -14.86
CA THR A 694 -46.42 -28.91 -15.38
C THR A 694 -45.20 -28.31 -14.67
N LYS A 695 -44.54 -27.35 -15.32
CA LYS A 695 -43.33 -26.67 -14.81
C LYS A 695 -43.63 -25.20 -14.56
N THR A 696 -43.47 -24.75 -13.32
CA THR A 696 -43.56 -23.32 -12.97
C THR A 696 -42.16 -22.75 -12.76
N ILE A 697 -41.86 -21.64 -13.44
CA ILE A 697 -40.63 -20.86 -13.20
C ILE A 697 -40.87 -19.99 -11.98
N VAL A 698 -40.14 -20.24 -10.90
CA VAL A 698 -40.16 -19.40 -9.71
C VAL A 698 -39.06 -18.36 -9.88
N LYS A 699 -39.45 -17.13 -10.22
CA LYS A 699 -38.53 -15.98 -10.18
C LYS A 699 -38.21 -15.69 -8.71
N ARG A 700 -36.93 -15.65 -8.38
CA ARG A 700 -36.46 -15.44 -7.01
C ARG A 700 -35.61 -14.18 -6.94
N THR A 701 -35.77 -13.48 -5.83
CA THR A 701 -34.97 -12.32 -5.46
C THR A 701 -34.20 -12.68 -4.20
N SER A 702 -32.93 -12.30 -4.13
CA SER A 702 -32.14 -12.48 -2.92
C SER A 702 -32.62 -11.55 -1.81
N ASP A 703 -32.63 -12.05 -0.58
CA ASP A 703 -32.81 -11.25 0.64
C ASP A 703 -31.46 -10.73 1.20
N GLY A 704 -30.38 -10.93 0.45
CA GLY A 704 -29.00 -10.63 0.86
C GLY A 704 -28.26 -11.83 1.46
N THR A 705 -28.92 -12.99 1.60
CA THR A 705 -28.31 -14.22 2.14
C THR A 705 -28.22 -15.36 1.12
N LEU A 706 -28.89 -15.24 -0.02
CA LEU A 706 -28.97 -16.31 -1.02
C LEU A 706 -27.87 -16.19 -2.08
N SER A 707 -27.35 -17.34 -2.50
CA SER A 707 -26.45 -17.44 -3.65
C SER A 707 -27.18 -17.06 -4.96
N TYR A 708 -26.45 -16.60 -5.97
CA TYR A 708 -27.02 -16.46 -7.32
C TYR A 708 -27.54 -17.82 -7.86
N TYR A 709 -26.89 -18.91 -7.46
CA TYR A 709 -27.19 -20.29 -7.85
C TYR A 709 -27.96 -21.09 -6.78
N GLU A 710 -28.65 -20.40 -5.87
CA GLU A 710 -29.27 -20.97 -4.67
C GLU A 710 -30.08 -22.25 -4.93
N SER A 711 -29.61 -23.36 -4.36
CA SER A 711 -30.22 -24.69 -4.47
C SER A 711 -29.79 -25.56 -3.28
N PRO A 712 -30.36 -26.75 -3.03
CA PRO A 712 -29.88 -27.64 -1.95
C PRO A 712 -28.39 -28.01 -2.02
N ALA A 713 -27.72 -27.79 -3.16
CA ALA A 713 -26.29 -28.04 -3.33
C ALA A 713 -25.44 -26.75 -3.33
N ASN A 714 -26.06 -25.58 -3.46
CA ASN A 714 -25.38 -24.29 -3.63
C ASN A 714 -25.98 -23.27 -2.67
N HIS A 715 -25.18 -22.79 -1.72
CA HIS A 715 -25.59 -21.81 -0.73
C HIS A 715 -24.47 -20.79 -0.50
N ALA A 716 -24.84 -19.55 -0.23
CA ALA A 716 -23.86 -18.53 0.10
C ALA A 716 -23.32 -18.70 1.53
N ASN A 717 -22.06 -18.34 1.73
CA ASN A 717 -21.43 -18.31 3.04
C ASN A 717 -21.45 -16.87 3.57
N LYS A 718 -22.08 -16.67 4.73
CA LYS A 718 -22.23 -15.35 5.34
C LYS A 718 -20.89 -14.67 5.62
N THR A 719 -19.92 -15.41 6.16
CA THR A 719 -18.58 -14.90 6.48
C THR A 719 -17.85 -14.48 5.21
N SER A 720 -17.91 -15.30 4.15
CA SER A 720 -17.27 -15.02 2.87
C SER A 720 -17.87 -13.77 2.22
N THR A 721 -19.20 -13.66 2.26
CA THR A 721 -19.92 -12.48 1.76
C THR A 721 -19.53 -11.22 2.54
N SER A 722 -19.48 -11.27 3.86
CA SER A 722 -19.07 -10.13 4.70
C SER A 722 -17.62 -9.72 4.44
N ASN A 723 -16.71 -10.69 4.33
CA ASN A 723 -15.30 -10.43 4.06
C ASN A 723 -15.10 -9.83 2.67
N LEU A 724 -15.82 -10.32 1.65
CA LEU A 724 -15.76 -9.76 0.30
C LEU A 724 -16.20 -8.29 0.32
N ARG A 725 -17.33 -7.98 0.96
CA ARG A 725 -17.81 -6.59 1.08
C ARG A 725 -16.79 -5.70 1.80
N ALA A 726 -16.12 -6.20 2.83
CA ALA A 726 -15.08 -5.45 3.54
C ALA A 726 -13.88 -5.13 2.62
N ILE A 727 -13.41 -6.10 1.84
CA ILE A 727 -12.31 -5.89 0.89
C ILE A 727 -12.71 -4.97 -0.26
N LEU A 728 -13.92 -5.12 -0.81
CA LEU A 728 -14.41 -4.21 -1.85
C LEU A 728 -14.52 -2.77 -1.32
N LYS A 729 -14.89 -2.59 -0.05
CA LYS A 729 -14.89 -1.28 0.61
C LYS A 729 -13.47 -0.73 0.80
N GLU A 730 -12.52 -1.56 1.22
CA GLU A 730 -11.09 -1.21 1.30
C GLU A 730 -10.55 -0.75 -0.05
N ILE A 731 -10.84 -1.49 -1.13
CA ILE A 731 -10.47 -1.12 -2.51
C ILE A 731 -11.08 0.23 -2.90
N SER A 732 -12.35 0.49 -2.56
CA SER A 732 -13.01 1.76 -2.89
C SER A 732 -12.50 2.97 -2.11
N GLN A 733 -11.73 2.76 -1.04
CA GLN A 733 -11.10 3.84 -0.25
C GLN A 733 -9.68 4.13 -0.72
N ILE A 734 -9.05 3.19 -1.44
CA ILE A 734 -7.71 3.32 -2.00
C ILE A 734 -7.74 4.03 -3.37
N ARG A 735 -8.91 4.04 -4.03
CA ARG A 735 -9.16 4.67 -5.33
C ARG A 735 -10.02 5.91 -5.17
#